data_AF-A0A8T2MFY2-F1
#
_entry.id   AF-A0A8T2MFY2-F1
#
_cell.length_a   1.000
_cell.length_b   1.000
_cell.length_c   1.000
_cell.angle_alpha   90.00
_cell.angle_beta   90.00
_cell.angle_gamma   90.00
#
_symmetry.space_group_name_H-M   'P 1'
#
loop_
_entity.id
_entity.type
_entity.pdbx_description
1 polymer ?
#
loop_
_entity_poly.entity_id
_entity_poly.type
_entity_poly.pdbx_seq_one_letter_code
_entity_poly.pdbx_strand_id
1 'polypeptide(L)'
;MGAKGKPELRDNLQLWYYPPQPGLLYHQAPAPDRFFSHSLLVWMPYRLWKVKVVCPNPACGQHQLTGAGLHKRARRVLDVDRVYNMVTETLTCTKCRATHVSWSQTVLQQLDLAHRSEFRVILTRKYACDIRVIRLLRERGLGNSPTRLLKQLKENHTEEWLHRVARYTTECVDFSNRPSLLPIVFPEPPEPAVVPSCKWLLAVYSQDILTRLDDVKARITSTYGTIIKMDSTKKITKKLAGTAKGTGLWLTSVGNELGQVLISVLTAQEGAGLDKMADGLVRRYQQASVDPPVVLYVDCGCCTQAGDTKLKTRFSGWPALHIRLDIWHFMRRIALGCTTDAHQLYPIFMSRLSSCIFEWDAADVALLREAKRQLLMSQGLPAQDDAVVNQHLTKEELALHCRRRTRGVETTAHLIEQLLQELMGSSGNDSLGVPLIDLERMEHIWSVQKKHIKCIQDPPDVALYTETGGITKGGVLLKTSLESFHLHLNRFIPGFSANSLNFQIYLLEGLHRWNQDRATAFLSSGPSDLRSYTGDLVHFVNRNYERLFGRKVVPSFSPPACYTGELIGVQYLFRQTGQALQDMNPDSEETAQLIEEHDVVDEREGDEGFCDVMEDPTVPDLEVTLPPAPTLSSKEHCPITTASSPSTVPPSTFTMAPCTSTLGSSTSTPGLSTSALASSTSTMAPSTTARDPGTFTPAPSSSTPSSGTSLLVSSSMAVAASQSEAEEMVSTVQ
;
A
#
# COMPACT_ATOMS: atom_id res chain seq x y z
N MET A 1 -48.33 -11.60 -13.48
CA MET A 1 -49.34 -10.55 -13.21
C MET A 1 -50.02 -10.90 -11.91
N GLY A 2 -50.21 -9.92 -11.04
CA GLY A 2 -50.82 -10.10 -9.73
C GLY A 2 -52.34 -10.17 -9.76
N ALA A 3 -52.95 -10.45 -8.60
CA ALA A 3 -54.40 -10.56 -8.43
C ALA A 3 -55.18 -9.28 -8.80
N LYS A 4 -54.50 -8.13 -8.92
CA LYS A 4 -55.08 -6.83 -9.33
C LYS A 4 -54.67 -6.38 -10.73
N GLY A 5 -54.18 -7.29 -11.59
CA GLY A 5 -53.74 -6.95 -12.95
C GLY A 5 -52.51 -6.04 -13.02
N LYS A 6 -51.81 -5.84 -11.89
CA LYS A 6 -50.54 -5.10 -11.83
C LYS A 6 -49.37 -6.08 -11.91
N PRO A 7 -48.20 -5.68 -12.45
CA PRO A 7 -46.99 -6.48 -12.31
C PRO A 7 -46.63 -6.60 -10.82
N GLU A 8 -46.51 -7.84 -10.35
CA GLU A 8 -46.09 -8.18 -8.98
C GLU A 8 -44.77 -8.95 -9.05
N LEU A 9 -43.96 -8.80 -8.01
CA LEU A 9 -42.73 -9.59 -7.82
C LEU A 9 -43.11 -11.07 -7.67
N ARG A 10 -42.33 -11.97 -8.30
CA ARG A 10 -42.46 -13.43 -8.09
C ARG A 10 -42.07 -13.78 -6.65
N ASP A 11 -42.70 -14.79 -6.06
CA ASP A 11 -42.34 -15.26 -4.71
C ASP A 11 -40.94 -15.90 -4.68
N ASN A 12 -40.61 -16.69 -5.71
CA ASN A 12 -39.28 -17.27 -5.92
C ASN A 12 -38.39 -16.26 -6.64
N LEU A 13 -37.85 -15.30 -5.87
CA LEU A 13 -36.87 -14.33 -6.36
C LEU A 13 -35.50 -14.99 -6.61
N GLN A 14 -34.83 -14.56 -7.68
CA GLN A 14 -33.44 -14.86 -7.97
C GLN A 14 -32.60 -13.61 -7.72
N LEU A 15 -31.34 -13.77 -7.32
CA LEU A 15 -30.42 -12.64 -7.16
C LEU A 15 -30.10 -11.97 -8.49
N TRP A 16 -29.93 -12.77 -9.56
CA TRP A 16 -29.60 -12.31 -10.91
C TRP A 16 -30.65 -12.77 -11.91
N TYR A 17 -31.08 -11.84 -12.77
CA TYR A 17 -31.86 -12.11 -13.97
C TYR A 17 -31.04 -11.68 -15.19
N TYR A 18 -30.82 -12.62 -16.10
CA TYR A 18 -30.09 -12.37 -17.36
C TYR A 18 -31.07 -12.08 -18.49
N PRO A 19 -30.70 -11.23 -19.46
CA PRO A 19 -31.55 -10.97 -20.61
C PRO A 19 -31.75 -12.24 -21.47
N PRO A 20 -32.90 -12.41 -22.13
CA PRO A 20 -33.10 -13.49 -23.08
C PRO A 20 -32.10 -13.36 -24.21
N GLN A 21 -31.46 -14.46 -24.59
CA GLN A 21 -30.51 -14.44 -25.69
C GLN A 21 -31.20 -14.12 -27.03
N PRO A 22 -30.46 -13.54 -28.00
CA PRO A 22 -30.89 -13.48 -29.39
C PRO A 22 -31.38 -14.85 -29.88
N GLY A 23 -32.42 -14.85 -30.72
CA GLY A 23 -32.93 -16.09 -31.32
C GLY A 23 -31.95 -16.60 -32.39
N LEU A 24 -31.92 -17.91 -32.62
CA LEU A 24 -31.19 -18.51 -33.75
C LEU A 24 -31.94 -18.38 -35.08
N LEU A 25 -33.23 -18.04 -35.03
CA LEU A 25 -34.11 -17.86 -36.19
C LEU A 25 -35.05 -16.69 -35.93
N TYR A 26 -35.15 -15.79 -36.91
CA TYR A 26 -36.04 -14.64 -36.90
C TYR A 26 -37.17 -14.82 -37.92
N HIS A 27 -38.42 -14.78 -37.44
CA HIS A 27 -39.65 -14.77 -38.26
C HIS A 27 -40.26 -13.36 -38.39
N GLN A 28 -39.69 -12.39 -37.67
CA GLN A 28 -40.02 -10.96 -37.70
C GLN A 28 -38.68 -10.20 -37.73
N ALA A 29 -38.68 -8.95 -38.19
CA ALA A 29 -37.46 -8.13 -38.25
C ALA A 29 -36.77 -8.08 -36.86
N PRO A 30 -35.44 -8.31 -36.77
CA PRO A 30 -34.73 -8.23 -35.51
C PRO A 30 -34.84 -6.82 -34.89
N ALA A 31 -35.10 -6.78 -33.57
CA ALA A 31 -35.17 -5.55 -32.78
C ALA A 31 -33.96 -5.44 -31.84
N PRO A 32 -33.39 -4.23 -31.64
CA PRO A 32 -32.19 -4.05 -30.80
C PRO A 32 -32.34 -4.57 -29.37
N ASP A 33 -33.55 -4.51 -28.79
CA ASP A 33 -33.82 -4.87 -27.39
C ASP A 33 -33.23 -6.22 -26.97
N ARG A 34 -33.22 -7.24 -27.84
CA ARG A 34 -32.67 -8.57 -27.51
C ARG A 34 -31.13 -8.65 -27.53
N PHE A 35 -30.47 -7.71 -28.20
CA PHE A 35 -29.01 -7.64 -28.31
C PHE A 35 -28.43 -6.68 -27.25
N PHE A 36 -29.19 -5.64 -26.87
CA PHE A 36 -28.73 -4.56 -25.99
C PHE A 36 -29.39 -4.54 -24.60
N SER A 37 -30.24 -5.52 -24.28
CA SER A 37 -30.78 -5.69 -22.92
C SER A 37 -29.67 -5.88 -21.87
N HIS A 38 -29.92 -5.37 -20.67
CA HIS A 38 -28.98 -5.40 -19.55
C HIS A 38 -29.43 -6.44 -18.50
N SER A 39 -28.49 -7.13 -17.85
CA SER A 39 -28.78 -7.97 -16.68
C SER A 39 -29.37 -7.16 -15.52
N LEU A 40 -30.13 -7.81 -14.65
CA LEU A 40 -30.75 -7.21 -13.46
C LEU A 40 -30.30 -7.94 -12.18
N LEU A 41 -29.63 -7.21 -11.29
CA LEU A 41 -29.36 -7.60 -9.91
C LEU A 41 -30.55 -7.18 -9.02
N VAL A 42 -31.08 -8.11 -8.23
CA VAL A 42 -32.22 -7.90 -7.33
C VAL A 42 -31.76 -8.07 -5.88
N TRP A 43 -31.32 -6.98 -5.24
CA TRP A 43 -30.85 -7.00 -3.86
C TRP A 43 -31.99 -6.90 -2.84
N MET A 44 -32.60 -8.05 -2.55
CA MET A 44 -33.69 -8.17 -1.57
C MET A 44 -33.39 -9.26 -0.52
N PRO A 45 -32.34 -9.11 0.32
CA PRO A 45 -31.88 -10.14 1.25
C PRO A 45 -32.98 -10.66 2.19
N TYR A 46 -33.86 -9.79 2.72
CA TYR A 46 -34.98 -10.18 3.58
C TYR A 46 -35.98 -11.08 2.83
N ARG A 47 -36.23 -10.83 1.54
CA ARG A 47 -37.10 -11.71 0.73
C ARG A 47 -36.42 -12.98 0.25
N LEU A 48 -35.18 -12.87 -0.22
CA LEU A 48 -34.35 -13.95 -0.79
C LEU A 48 -33.97 -15.01 0.25
N TRP A 49 -33.54 -14.59 1.43
CA TRP A 49 -32.91 -15.47 2.42
C TRP A 49 -33.62 -15.47 3.79
N LYS A 50 -34.71 -14.70 3.95
CA LYS A 50 -35.47 -14.56 5.21
C LYS A 50 -34.62 -14.12 6.42
N VAL A 51 -33.49 -13.44 6.16
CA VAL A 51 -32.61 -12.89 7.20
C VAL A 51 -33.33 -11.89 8.09
N LYS A 52 -33.10 -11.98 9.40
CA LYS A 52 -33.66 -11.05 10.40
C LYS A 52 -32.72 -9.86 10.55
N VAL A 53 -33.14 -8.71 10.03
CA VAL A 53 -32.44 -7.42 10.20
C VAL A 53 -33.16 -6.62 11.28
N VAL A 54 -32.41 -5.96 12.15
CA VAL A 54 -32.91 -5.13 13.26
C VAL A 54 -32.69 -3.64 13.00
N CYS A 55 -33.55 -2.81 13.60
CA CYS A 55 -33.46 -1.36 13.49
C CYS A 55 -32.23 -0.84 14.25
N PRO A 56 -31.36 -0.02 13.61
CA PRO A 56 -30.14 0.48 14.24
C PRO A 56 -30.39 1.60 15.26
N ASN A 57 -31.60 2.17 15.35
CA ASN A 57 -31.91 3.18 16.36
C ASN A 57 -31.92 2.53 17.77
N PRO A 58 -31.06 2.96 18.72
CA PRO A 58 -30.98 2.35 20.04
C PRO A 58 -32.31 2.36 20.82
N ALA A 59 -33.12 3.43 20.68
CA ALA A 59 -34.44 3.53 21.31
C ALA A 59 -35.44 2.47 20.80
N CYS A 60 -35.18 1.86 19.64
CA CYS A 60 -35.96 0.74 19.16
C CYS A 60 -35.69 -0.57 19.93
N GLY A 61 -34.52 -0.75 20.55
CA GLY A 61 -34.19 -1.97 21.28
C GLY A 61 -34.09 -3.19 20.36
N GLN A 62 -33.35 -3.09 19.27
CA GLN A 62 -33.19 -4.14 18.24
C GLN A 62 -34.51 -4.62 17.61
N HIS A 63 -35.53 -3.76 17.55
CA HIS A 63 -36.81 -4.07 16.89
C HIS A 63 -36.61 -4.52 15.43
N GLN A 64 -37.22 -5.64 15.04
CA GLN A 64 -37.03 -6.22 13.71
C GLN A 64 -37.58 -5.30 12.59
N LEU A 65 -36.80 -5.15 11.52
CA LEU A 65 -37.21 -4.46 10.31
C LEU A 65 -38.10 -5.36 9.45
N THR A 66 -39.05 -4.73 8.75
CA THR A 66 -39.99 -5.39 7.83
C THR A 66 -39.81 -4.87 6.41
N GLY A 67 -40.01 -5.73 5.40
CA GLY A 67 -39.88 -5.33 3.99
C GLY A 67 -40.98 -4.38 3.53
N ALA A 68 -40.59 -3.17 3.12
CA ALA A 68 -41.46 -2.08 2.66
C ALA A 68 -41.61 -2.00 1.12
N GLY A 69 -41.13 -3.02 0.39
CA GLY A 69 -41.20 -3.10 -1.08
C GLY A 69 -39.89 -2.70 -1.77
N LEU A 70 -39.95 -2.42 -3.07
CA LEU A 70 -38.79 -1.96 -3.84
C LEU A 70 -38.46 -0.49 -3.57
N HIS A 71 -37.17 -0.19 -3.53
CA HIS A 71 -36.66 1.17 -3.54
C HIS A 71 -37.06 1.89 -4.83
N LYS A 72 -37.42 3.18 -4.72
CA LYS A 72 -38.00 3.98 -5.82
C LYS A 72 -37.08 4.16 -7.03
N ARG A 73 -35.77 3.98 -6.86
CA ARG A 73 -34.75 4.23 -7.89
C ARG A 73 -33.93 2.97 -8.14
N ALA A 74 -33.98 2.47 -9.38
CA ALA A 74 -33.00 1.52 -9.90
C ALA A 74 -31.65 2.22 -10.13
N ARG A 75 -30.55 1.46 -10.03
CA ARG A 75 -29.19 1.95 -10.21
C ARG A 75 -28.59 1.30 -11.45
N ARG A 76 -27.93 2.10 -12.29
CA ARG A 76 -27.14 1.61 -13.44
C ARG A 76 -25.71 1.41 -12.93
N VAL A 77 -25.22 0.17 -12.97
CA VAL A 77 -23.96 -0.26 -12.34
C VAL A 77 -22.91 -0.51 -13.41
N LEU A 78 -21.77 0.18 -13.29
CA LEU A 78 -20.61 -0.02 -14.17
C LEU A 78 -19.87 -1.32 -13.79
N ASP A 79 -19.67 -2.19 -14.76
CA ASP A 79 -18.88 -3.42 -14.67
C ASP A 79 -17.65 -3.30 -15.61
N VAL A 80 -16.80 -4.34 -15.69
CA VAL A 80 -15.53 -4.32 -16.44
C VAL A 80 -15.69 -4.12 -17.95
N ASP A 81 -16.72 -4.75 -18.52
CA ASP A 81 -17.00 -4.91 -19.95
C ASP A 81 -18.40 -4.42 -20.35
N ARG A 82 -19.23 -4.09 -19.36
CA ARG A 82 -20.67 -3.88 -19.55
C ARG A 82 -21.28 -3.04 -18.44
N VAL A 83 -22.58 -2.85 -18.56
CA VAL A 83 -23.41 -2.22 -17.55
C VAL A 83 -24.57 -3.15 -17.19
N TYR A 84 -24.96 -3.18 -15.92
CA TYR A 84 -26.16 -3.89 -15.48
C TYR A 84 -27.05 -2.99 -14.61
N ASN A 85 -28.32 -3.36 -14.48
CA ASN A 85 -29.26 -2.67 -13.62
C ASN A 85 -29.30 -3.34 -12.24
N MET A 86 -29.47 -2.55 -11.18
CA MET A 86 -29.69 -3.02 -9.83
C MET A 86 -30.99 -2.43 -9.29
N VAL A 87 -31.83 -3.29 -8.73
CA VAL A 87 -32.94 -2.89 -7.84
C VAL A 87 -32.73 -3.48 -6.46
N THR A 88 -33.36 -2.89 -5.46
CA THR A 88 -33.09 -3.20 -4.05
C THR A 88 -34.34 -3.00 -3.21
N GLU A 89 -34.49 -3.76 -2.13
CA GLU A 89 -35.60 -3.54 -1.22
C GLU A 89 -35.37 -2.40 -0.24
N THR A 90 -36.48 -1.80 0.16
CA THR A 90 -36.55 -0.86 1.27
C THR A 90 -37.11 -1.61 2.47
N LEU A 91 -36.55 -1.37 3.65
CA LEU A 91 -36.94 -1.92 4.93
C LEU A 91 -37.51 -0.80 5.81
N THR A 92 -38.49 -1.10 6.66
CA THR A 92 -39.07 -0.13 7.60
C THR A 92 -39.15 -0.70 9.02
N CYS A 93 -38.88 0.16 10.01
CA CYS A 93 -39.06 -0.13 11.41
C CYS A 93 -40.47 0.29 11.84
N THR A 94 -41.32 -0.65 12.24
CA THR A 94 -42.70 -0.32 12.66
C THR A 94 -42.77 0.47 13.98
N LYS A 95 -41.70 0.46 14.80
CA LYS A 95 -41.61 1.21 16.07
C LYS A 95 -41.27 2.70 15.89
N CYS A 96 -40.21 3.04 15.17
CA CYS A 96 -39.81 4.44 14.94
C CYS A 96 -40.21 5.01 13.57
N ARG A 97 -40.83 4.21 12.69
CA ARG A 97 -41.20 4.54 11.30
C ARG A 97 -40.03 4.90 10.38
N ALA A 98 -38.78 4.77 10.86
CA ALA A 98 -37.59 4.96 10.04
C ALA A 98 -37.54 3.95 8.89
N THR A 99 -36.93 4.40 7.79
CA THR A 99 -36.81 3.66 6.54
C THR A 99 -35.33 3.47 6.23
N HIS A 100 -34.94 2.23 5.90
CA HIS A 100 -33.56 1.84 5.63
C HIS A 100 -33.51 1.13 4.28
N VAL A 101 -32.49 1.38 3.45
CA VAL A 101 -32.32 0.63 2.20
C VAL A 101 -31.41 -0.58 2.46
N SER A 102 -31.72 -1.73 1.86
CA SER A 102 -31.05 -3.00 2.22
C SER A 102 -29.57 -3.09 1.81
N TRP A 103 -29.04 -2.10 1.09
CA TRP A 103 -27.61 -1.96 0.77
C TRP A 103 -26.85 -0.99 1.70
N SER A 104 -27.53 -0.29 2.62
CA SER A 104 -26.82 0.57 3.58
C SER A 104 -25.84 -0.27 4.43
N GLN A 105 -24.69 0.29 4.75
CA GLN A 105 -23.63 -0.44 5.45
C GLN A 105 -24.13 -0.96 6.81
N THR A 106 -24.94 -0.17 7.50
CA THR A 106 -25.61 -0.53 8.75
C THR A 106 -26.54 -1.76 8.63
N VAL A 107 -27.07 -2.06 7.45
CA VAL A 107 -27.87 -3.28 7.16
C VAL A 107 -26.96 -4.41 6.69
N LEU A 108 -26.02 -4.14 5.78
CA LEU A 108 -25.07 -5.14 5.27
C LEU A 108 -24.24 -5.77 6.40
N GLN A 109 -23.84 -4.98 7.40
CA GLN A 109 -23.09 -5.44 8.58
C GLN A 109 -23.86 -6.45 9.44
N GLN A 110 -25.19 -6.53 9.34
CA GLN A 110 -26.02 -7.50 10.07
C GLN A 110 -26.15 -8.84 9.33
N LEU A 111 -25.83 -8.88 8.02
CA LEU A 111 -25.76 -10.11 7.26
C LEU A 111 -24.46 -10.85 7.62
N ASP A 112 -24.49 -12.19 7.63
CA ASP A 112 -23.26 -12.97 7.68
C ASP A 112 -22.41 -12.74 6.41
N LEU A 113 -21.13 -13.09 6.50
CA LEU A 113 -20.17 -12.74 5.48
C LEU A 113 -20.43 -13.42 4.13
N ALA A 114 -21.05 -14.62 4.11
CA ALA A 114 -21.35 -15.30 2.86
C ALA A 114 -22.45 -14.56 2.08
N HIS A 115 -23.57 -14.26 2.72
CA HIS A 115 -24.64 -13.47 2.11
C HIS A 115 -24.21 -12.04 1.77
N ARG A 116 -23.40 -11.40 2.63
CA ARG A 116 -22.82 -10.07 2.35
C ARG A 116 -21.91 -10.08 1.11
N SER A 117 -21.13 -11.15 0.90
CA SER A 117 -20.19 -11.27 -0.22
C SER A 117 -20.86 -11.40 -1.59
N GLU A 118 -22.14 -11.77 -1.64
CA GLU A 118 -22.93 -11.70 -2.88
C GLU A 118 -23.31 -10.26 -3.27
N PHE A 119 -23.21 -9.31 -2.35
CA PHE A 119 -23.37 -7.89 -2.66
C PHE A 119 -22.09 -7.31 -3.25
N ARG A 120 -22.03 -7.29 -4.59
CA ARG A 120 -20.84 -6.87 -5.34
C ARG A 120 -20.82 -5.40 -5.75
N VAL A 121 -21.82 -4.61 -5.33
CA VAL A 121 -21.97 -3.22 -5.77
C VAL A 121 -21.50 -2.24 -4.71
N ILE A 122 -20.60 -1.33 -5.09
CA ILE A 122 -20.27 -0.15 -4.29
C ILE A 122 -21.09 1.03 -4.80
N LEU A 123 -21.82 1.70 -3.89
CA LEU A 123 -22.72 2.82 -4.22
C LEU A 123 -22.30 4.11 -3.51
N THR A 124 -22.24 5.21 -4.26
CA THR A 124 -22.22 6.57 -3.70
C THR A 124 -23.60 7.23 -3.88
N ARG A 125 -23.75 8.51 -3.54
CA ARG A 125 -24.97 9.28 -3.82
C ARG A 125 -25.36 9.21 -5.30
N LYS A 126 -24.41 9.51 -6.20
CA LYS A 126 -24.62 9.57 -7.65
C LYS A 126 -24.32 8.24 -8.37
N TYR A 127 -23.41 7.41 -7.85
CA TYR A 127 -22.71 6.39 -8.64
C TYR A 127 -22.90 4.96 -8.15
N ALA A 128 -22.73 3.97 -9.02
CA ALA A 128 -22.75 2.55 -8.66
C ALA A 128 -21.76 1.77 -9.54
N CYS A 129 -20.93 0.94 -8.92
CA CYS A 129 -19.88 0.17 -9.59
C CYS A 129 -19.81 -1.26 -9.05
N ASP A 130 -19.46 -2.21 -9.92
CA ASP A 130 -19.09 -3.54 -9.50
C ASP A 130 -17.69 -3.53 -8.84
N ILE A 131 -17.56 -4.25 -7.73
CA ILE A 131 -16.32 -4.44 -6.99
C ILE A 131 -15.18 -4.99 -7.86
N ARG A 132 -15.48 -5.69 -8.96
CA ARG A 132 -14.49 -6.14 -9.95
C ARG A 132 -13.68 -4.97 -10.53
N VAL A 133 -14.33 -3.86 -10.85
CA VAL A 133 -13.65 -2.66 -11.36
C VAL A 133 -12.77 -2.03 -10.29
N ILE A 134 -13.30 -1.89 -9.06
CA ILE A 134 -12.56 -1.27 -7.95
C ILE A 134 -11.37 -2.13 -7.51
N ARG A 135 -11.44 -3.46 -7.63
CA ARG A 135 -10.29 -4.35 -7.39
C ARG A 135 -9.10 -4.06 -8.30
N LEU A 136 -9.33 -3.54 -9.51
CA LEU A 136 -8.24 -3.13 -10.41
C LEU A 136 -7.52 -1.85 -9.93
N LEU A 137 -8.19 -0.99 -9.14
CA LEU A 137 -7.62 0.22 -8.51
C LEU A 137 -6.92 -0.03 -7.16
N ARG A 138 -7.06 -1.24 -6.59
CA ARG A 138 -6.49 -1.56 -5.27
C ARG A 138 -4.97 -1.72 -5.32
N GLU A 139 -4.43 -2.15 -6.45
CA GLU A 139 -2.98 -2.20 -6.65
C GLU A 139 -2.45 -0.81 -7.06
N ARG A 140 -1.43 -0.31 -6.35
CA ARG A 140 -0.82 1.01 -6.59
C ARG A 140 0.66 0.89 -6.94
N GLY A 141 0.98 -0.12 -7.73
CA GLY A 141 2.30 -0.29 -8.36
C GLY A 141 2.54 0.75 -9.47
N LEU A 142 3.79 0.82 -9.94
CA LEU A 142 4.16 1.66 -11.08
C LEU A 142 3.27 1.34 -12.29
N GLY A 143 2.68 2.37 -12.88
CA GLY A 143 1.78 2.23 -14.03
C GLY A 143 0.36 1.73 -13.73
N ASN A 144 -0.08 1.58 -12.47
CA ASN A 144 -1.50 1.38 -12.16
C ASN A 144 -2.14 2.69 -11.64
N SER A 145 -2.79 3.43 -12.55
CA SER A 145 -3.46 4.71 -12.30
C SER A 145 -4.94 4.68 -12.66
N PRO A 146 -5.78 5.56 -12.08
CA PRO A 146 -7.19 5.69 -12.47
C PRO A 146 -7.36 5.97 -13.96
N THR A 147 -6.45 6.74 -14.55
CA THR A 147 -6.42 7.07 -15.98
C THR A 147 -6.16 5.85 -16.86
N ARG A 148 -5.25 4.94 -16.45
CA ARG A 148 -5.04 3.67 -17.17
C ARG A 148 -6.29 2.79 -17.11
N LEU A 149 -6.89 2.63 -15.93
CA LEU A 149 -8.12 1.86 -15.80
C LEU A 149 -9.26 2.47 -16.63
N LEU A 150 -9.39 3.80 -16.65
CA LEU A 150 -10.37 4.48 -17.48
C LEU A 150 -10.17 4.20 -18.99
N LYS A 151 -8.93 4.26 -19.49
CA LYS A 151 -8.61 3.91 -20.88
C LYS A 151 -9.02 2.46 -21.17
N GLN A 152 -8.67 1.51 -20.29
CA GLN A 152 -9.05 0.09 -20.42
C GLN A 152 -10.57 -0.16 -20.36
N LEU A 153 -11.31 0.49 -19.45
CA LEU A 153 -12.76 0.35 -19.36
C LEU A 153 -13.46 0.90 -20.61
N LYS A 154 -12.97 2.02 -21.16
CA LYS A 154 -13.48 2.57 -22.43
C LYS A 154 -13.30 1.59 -23.58
N GLU A 155 -12.13 0.98 -23.69
CA GLU A 155 -11.80 -0.04 -24.70
C GLU A 155 -12.75 -1.24 -24.56
N ASN A 156 -12.79 -1.90 -23.39
CA ASN A 156 -13.65 -3.07 -23.14
C ASN A 156 -15.14 -2.81 -23.44
N HIS A 157 -15.69 -1.66 -23.00
CA HIS A 157 -17.10 -1.32 -23.21
C HIS A 157 -17.40 -1.00 -24.67
N THR A 158 -16.45 -0.39 -25.39
CA THR A 158 -16.59 -0.11 -26.82
C THR A 158 -16.55 -1.40 -27.63
N GLU A 159 -15.63 -2.32 -27.31
CA GLU A 159 -15.51 -3.62 -27.97
C GLU A 159 -16.75 -4.50 -27.76
N GLU A 160 -17.25 -4.65 -26.53
CA GLU A 160 -18.48 -5.41 -26.26
C GLU A 160 -19.72 -4.75 -26.88
N TRP A 161 -19.77 -3.42 -26.97
CA TRP A 161 -20.83 -2.72 -27.72
C TRP A 161 -20.73 -3.01 -29.22
N LEU A 162 -19.54 -2.92 -29.83
CA LEU A 162 -19.31 -3.26 -31.23
C LEU A 162 -19.66 -4.73 -31.52
N HIS A 163 -19.33 -5.67 -30.63
CA HIS A 163 -19.74 -7.06 -30.75
C HIS A 163 -21.27 -7.25 -30.71
N ARG A 164 -22.02 -6.39 -30.00
CA ARG A 164 -23.50 -6.41 -30.02
C ARG A 164 -24.06 -5.78 -31.29
N VAL A 165 -23.47 -4.67 -31.75
CA VAL A 165 -23.81 -4.04 -33.03
C VAL A 165 -23.60 -5.02 -34.17
N ALA A 166 -22.43 -5.68 -34.25
CA ALA A 166 -22.14 -6.68 -35.28
C ALA A 166 -23.16 -7.83 -35.27
N ARG A 167 -23.44 -8.42 -34.10
CA ARG A 167 -24.48 -9.46 -33.96
C ARG A 167 -25.86 -8.98 -34.43
N TYR A 168 -26.24 -7.75 -34.10
CA TYR A 168 -27.51 -7.16 -34.51
C TYR A 168 -27.57 -6.90 -36.02
N THR A 169 -26.54 -6.26 -36.60
CA THR A 169 -26.53 -5.88 -38.01
C THR A 169 -26.38 -7.08 -38.93
N THR A 170 -25.65 -8.14 -38.55
CA THR A 170 -25.62 -9.41 -39.29
C THR A 170 -27.03 -9.99 -39.41
N GLU A 171 -27.78 -10.14 -38.31
CA GLU A 171 -29.14 -10.66 -38.34
C GLU A 171 -30.10 -9.76 -39.14
N CYS A 172 -29.93 -8.44 -39.09
CA CYS A 172 -30.72 -7.51 -39.92
C CYS A 172 -30.41 -7.66 -41.42
N VAL A 173 -29.14 -7.80 -41.80
CA VAL A 173 -28.72 -8.05 -43.20
C VAL A 173 -29.25 -9.41 -43.68
N ASP A 174 -29.10 -10.47 -42.90
CA ASP A 174 -29.58 -11.82 -43.22
C ASP A 174 -31.11 -11.91 -43.26
N PHE A 175 -31.82 -11.04 -42.53
CA PHE A 175 -33.27 -10.90 -42.64
C PHE A 175 -33.66 -10.07 -43.89
N SER A 176 -32.92 -8.99 -44.18
CA SER A 176 -33.17 -8.11 -45.33
C SER A 176 -32.92 -8.79 -46.68
N ASN A 177 -32.04 -9.80 -46.73
CA ASN A 177 -31.76 -10.58 -47.93
C ASN A 177 -32.87 -11.60 -48.28
N ARG A 178 -33.90 -11.75 -47.43
CA ARG A 178 -35.02 -12.67 -47.66
C ARG A 178 -36.11 -12.03 -48.52
N PRO A 179 -36.83 -12.79 -49.35
CA PRO A 179 -37.94 -12.25 -50.13
C PRO A 179 -39.01 -11.60 -49.24
N SER A 180 -39.24 -10.30 -49.43
CA SER A 180 -40.23 -9.51 -48.70
C SER A 180 -41.13 -8.74 -49.67
N LEU A 181 -42.42 -8.60 -49.32
CA LEU A 181 -43.39 -7.81 -50.09
C LEU A 181 -43.30 -6.30 -49.83
N LEU A 182 -42.58 -5.89 -48.78
CA LEU A 182 -42.45 -4.50 -48.34
C LEU A 182 -41.00 -4.17 -47.93
N PRO A 183 -40.52 -2.92 -48.11
CA PRO A 183 -39.26 -2.46 -47.53
C PRO A 183 -39.30 -2.56 -46.00
N ILE A 184 -38.27 -3.18 -45.41
CA ILE A 184 -38.12 -3.32 -43.96
C ILE A 184 -37.16 -2.24 -43.47
N VAL A 185 -37.56 -1.51 -42.42
CA VAL A 185 -36.72 -0.54 -41.72
C VAL A 185 -36.31 -1.14 -40.38
N PHE A 186 -35.00 -1.24 -40.13
CA PHE A 186 -34.46 -1.70 -38.87
C PHE A 186 -34.18 -0.51 -37.94
N PRO A 187 -34.56 -0.56 -36.66
CA PRO A 187 -34.20 0.48 -35.69
C PRO A 187 -32.68 0.57 -35.50
N GLU A 188 -32.16 1.78 -35.26
CA GLU A 188 -30.74 1.96 -34.94
C GLU A 188 -30.39 1.31 -33.58
N PRO A 189 -29.16 0.78 -33.41
CA PRO A 189 -28.69 0.32 -32.12
C PRO A 189 -28.57 1.50 -31.13
N PRO A 190 -28.77 1.27 -29.82
CA PRO A 190 -28.62 2.33 -28.83
C PRO A 190 -27.15 2.76 -28.70
N GLU A 191 -26.93 4.04 -28.44
CA GLU A 191 -25.63 4.65 -28.14
C GLU A 191 -24.81 3.86 -27.09
N PRO A 192 -23.47 3.81 -27.20
CA PRO A 192 -22.62 3.10 -26.26
C PRO A 192 -22.72 3.69 -24.85
N ALA A 193 -22.41 2.85 -23.85
CA ALA A 193 -22.45 3.28 -22.46
C ALA A 193 -21.33 4.28 -22.15
N VAL A 194 -21.68 5.44 -21.59
CA VAL A 194 -20.70 6.43 -21.14
C VAL A 194 -19.91 5.87 -19.94
N VAL A 195 -18.64 5.55 -20.17
CA VAL A 195 -17.70 5.18 -19.10
C VAL A 195 -17.34 6.43 -18.27
N PRO A 196 -17.50 6.40 -16.93
CA PRO A 196 -17.29 7.56 -16.07
C PRO A 196 -15.82 8.04 -15.93
N SER A 197 -15.60 9.25 -15.42
CA SER A 197 -14.26 9.86 -15.29
C SER A 197 -13.38 9.29 -14.16
N CYS A 198 -12.10 9.67 -14.09
CA CYS A 198 -11.20 9.27 -13.01
C CYS A 198 -11.69 9.75 -11.63
N LYS A 199 -12.28 10.95 -11.56
CA LYS A 199 -12.97 11.47 -10.36
C LYS A 199 -14.09 10.54 -9.87
N TRP A 200 -14.86 9.95 -10.77
CA TRP A 200 -15.91 8.96 -10.43
C TRP A 200 -15.31 7.68 -9.86
N LEU A 201 -14.29 7.14 -10.53
CA LEU A 201 -13.60 5.90 -10.12
C LEU A 201 -12.99 6.04 -8.72
N LEU A 202 -12.40 7.20 -8.44
CA LEU A 202 -11.83 7.52 -7.14
C LEU A 202 -12.89 7.73 -6.05
N ALA A 203 -14.02 8.40 -6.33
CA ALA A 203 -15.11 8.54 -5.35
C ALA A 203 -15.69 7.18 -4.92
N VAL A 204 -15.87 6.25 -5.87
CA VAL A 204 -16.33 4.88 -5.56
C VAL A 204 -15.24 4.08 -4.83
N TYR A 205 -13.96 4.24 -5.18
CA TYR A 205 -12.85 3.60 -4.45
C TYR A 205 -12.75 4.07 -2.99
N SER A 206 -12.94 5.37 -2.75
CA SER A 206 -13.02 5.90 -1.38
C SER A 206 -14.18 5.28 -0.59
N GLN A 207 -15.34 5.08 -1.22
CA GLN A 207 -16.47 4.38 -0.60
C GLN A 207 -16.14 2.91 -0.26
N ASP A 208 -15.45 2.16 -1.14
CA ASP A 208 -14.99 0.79 -0.85
C ASP A 208 -14.15 0.75 0.43
N ILE A 209 -13.19 1.66 0.57
CA ILE A 209 -12.32 1.71 1.75
C ILE A 209 -13.11 2.10 3.00
N LEU A 210 -14.03 3.08 2.91
CA LEU A 210 -14.88 3.50 4.04
C LEU A 210 -15.72 2.36 4.60
N THR A 211 -16.24 1.45 3.76
CA THR A 211 -17.02 0.29 4.26
C THR A 211 -16.23 -0.70 5.12
N ARG A 212 -14.89 -0.65 5.06
CA ARG A 212 -13.95 -1.55 5.78
C ARG A 212 -12.92 -0.78 6.61
N LEU A 213 -13.22 0.47 6.95
CA LEU A 213 -12.29 1.39 7.60
C LEU A 213 -11.85 0.91 8.99
N ASP A 214 -12.76 0.30 9.75
CA ASP A 214 -12.48 -0.18 11.10
C ASP A 214 -11.50 -1.37 11.08
N ASP A 215 -11.67 -2.31 10.14
CA ASP A 215 -10.74 -3.42 9.92
C ASP A 215 -9.36 -2.91 9.47
N VAL A 216 -9.32 -1.91 8.59
CA VAL A 216 -8.09 -1.24 8.14
C VAL A 216 -7.35 -0.58 9.31
N LYS A 217 -8.07 0.16 10.18
CA LYS A 217 -7.49 0.78 11.38
C LYS A 217 -7.00 -0.27 12.37
N ALA A 218 -7.83 -1.27 12.67
CA ALA A 218 -7.50 -2.39 13.55
C ALA A 218 -6.22 -3.12 13.08
N ARG A 219 -6.07 -3.35 11.77
CA ARG A 219 -4.88 -3.94 11.16
C ARG A 219 -3.63 -3.10 11.35
N ILE A 220 -3.69 -1.80 11.07
CA ILE A 220 -2.56 -0.88 11.27
C ILE A 220 -2.18 -0.82 12.76
N THR A 221 -3.16 -0.72 13.66
CA THR A 221 -2.91 -0.70 15.12
C THR A 221 -2.56 -2.06 15.72
N SER A 222 -2.57 -3.14 14.93
CA SER A 222 -2.06 -4.48 15.32
C SER A 222 -0.62 -4.72 14.83
N THR A 223 0.06 -3.69 14.33
CA THR A 223 1.49 -3.75 13.96
C THR A 223 2.35 -3.32 15.16
N TYR A 224 3.41 -4.06 15.43
CA TYR A 224 4.37 -3.87 16.53
C TYR A 224 5.81 -4.12 16.03
N GLY A 225 6.82 -3.80 16.84
CA GLY A 225 8.22 -4.04 16.53
C GLY A 225 9.14 -3.85 17.74
N THR A 226 10.28 -4.52 17.71
CA THR A 226 11.34 -4.49 18.72
C THR A 226 12.30 -3.33 18.48
N ILE A 227 12.51 -2.96 17.21
CA ILE A 227 13.36 -1.85 16.79
C ILE A 227 12.52 -0.94 15.90
N ILE A 228 12.30 0.28 16.35
CA ILE A 228 11.48 1.25 15.62
C ILE A 228 12.31 2.39 15.05
N LYS A 229 11.87 2.93 13.91
CA LYS A 229 12.43 4.15 13.30
C LYS A 229 11.33 5.18 13.15
N MET A 230 11.58 6.41 13.59
CA MET A 230 10.71 7.57 13.40
C MET A 230 11.36 8.56 12.42
N ASP A 231 10.70 8.77 11.28
CA ASP A 231 11.15 9.58 10.14
C ASP A 231 10.04 10.57 9.73
N SER A 232 10.39 11.76 9.24
CA SER A 232 9.45 12.85 8.95
C SER A 232 9.66 13.49 7.57
N THR A 233 8.61 13.50 6.74
CA THR A 233 8.67 14.06 5.38
C THR A 233 7.71 15.22 5.14
N LYS A 234 8.18 16.22 4.38
CA LYS A 234 7.36 17.32 3.83
C LYS A 234 6.86 17.07 2.40
N LYS A 235 7.34 16.02 1.71
CA LYS A 235 7.00 15.79 0.27
C LYS A 235 5.49 15.57 0.10
N ILE A 236 4.91 14.68 0.90
CA ILE A 236 3.53 14.22 0.76
C ILE A 236 2.47 15.24 1.22
N THR A 237 2.81 16.14 2.16
CA THR A 237 1.86 17.15 2.67
C THR A 237 1.43 18.14 1.59
N LYS A 238 2.23 18.30 0.54
CA LYS A 238 1.90 19.09 -0.66
C LYS A 238 0.68 18.55 -1.43
N LYS A 239 0.34 17.26 -1.30
CA LYS A 239 -0.87 16.66 -1.90
C LYS A 239 -2.15 16.96 -1.09
N LEU A 240 -2.06 17.61 0.08
CA LEU A 240 -3.24 17.94 0.90
C LEU A 240 -3.94 19.20 0.38
N ALA A 241 -5.22 19.07 0.02
CA ALA A 241 -6.05 20.13 -0.56
C ALA A 241 -7.24 20.52 0.33
N GLY A 242 -8.10 21.41 -0.18
CA GLY A 242 -9.24 21.97 0.58
C GLY A 242 -8.81 22.79 1.80
N THR A 243 -9.63 22.77 2.84
CA THR A 243 -9.43 23.53 4.10
C THR A 243 -8.17 23.16 4.88
N ALA A 244 -7.56 22.01 4.59
CA ALA A 244 -6.33 21.56 5.24
C ALA A 244 -5.06 21.89 4.42
N LYS A 245 -5.18 22.48 3.23
CA LYS A 245 -4.04 22.85 2.37
C LYS A 245 -3.07 23.76 3.12
N GLY A 246 -1.79 23.36 3.17
CA GLY A 246 -0.74 24.11 3.88
C GLY A 246 -0.79 24.05 5.41
N THR A 247 -1.80 23.42 6.02
CA THR A 247 -1.90 23.29 7.49
C THR A 247 -1.03 22.16 8.05
N GLY A 248 -0.84 21.09 7.27
CA GLY A 248 0.08 20.00 7.60
C GLY A 248 1.49 20.32 7.10
N LEU A 249 2.45 20.50 8.00
CA LEU A 249 3.86 20.76 7.67
C LEU A 249 4.64 19.47 7.45
N TRP A 250 4.35 18.43 8.22
CA TRP A 250 5.07 17.16 8.22
C TRP A 250 4.12 15.96 8.23
N LEU A 251 4.51 14.87 7.57
CA LEU A 251 4.03 13.52 7.87
C LEU A 251 5.15 12.78 8.61
N THR A 252 4.98 12.56 9.91
CA THR A 252 5.87 11.72 10.72
C THR A 252 5.35 10.29 10.72
N SER A 253 6.20 9.31 10.48
CA SER A 253 5.85 7.89 10.50
C SER A 253 6.78 7.11 11.43
N VAL A 254 6.24 6.10 12.11
CA VAL A 254 7.01 5.14 12.93
C VAL A 254 6.92 3.77 12.28
N GLY A 255 8.05 3.24 11.82
CA GLY A 255 8.15 1.88 11.27
C GLY A 255 8.93 0.92 12.17
N ASN A 256 8.84 -0.38 11.91
CA ASN A 256 9.57 -1.45 12.62
C ASN A 256 10.73 -2.06 11.80
N GLU A 257 11.43 -3.01 12.41
CA GLU A 257 12.46 -3.86 11.81
C GLU A 257 12.00 -4.68 10.60
N LEU A 258 10.68 -4.84 10.41
CA LEU A 258 10.09 -5.54 9.26
C LEU A 258 9.71 -4.58 8.12
N GLY A 259 10.04 -3.29 8.24
CA GLY A 259 9.65 -2.23 7.31
C GLY A 259 8.14 -1.92 7.30
N GLN A 260 7.34 -2.50 8.20
CA GLN A 260 5.94 -2.15 8.41
C GLN A 260 5.83 -0.83 9.17
N VAL A 261 4.68 -0.15 9.06
CA VAL A 261 4.45 1.17 9.66
C VAL A 261 3.35 1.08 10.72
N LEU A 262 3.73 1.37 11.96
CA LEU A 262 2.88 1.28 13.14
C LEU A 262 1.87 2.44 13.20
N ILE A 263 2.32 3.62 12.76
CA ILE A 263 1.50 4.84 12.70
C ILE A 263 2.15 5.86 11.76
N SER A 264 1.32 6.66 11.08
CA SER A 264 1.72 7.89 10.41
C SER A 264 0.79 9.02 10.85
N VAL A 265 1.33 10.18 11.21
CA VAL A 265 0.55 11.35 11.65
C VAL A 265 0.93 12.60 10.86
N LEU A 266 -0.06 13.40 10.48
CA LEU A 266 0.17 14.74 9.97
C LEU A 266 0.25 15.73 11.13
N THR A 267 1.21 16.64 11.12
CA THR A 267 1.35 17.68 12.15
C THR A 267 1.45 19.08 11.58
N ALA A 268 0.89 20.05 12.30
CA ALA A 268 1.02 21.48 12.03
C ALA A 268 2.28 22.10 12.66
N GLN A 269 2.93 21.38 13.58
CA GLN A 269 4.13 21.80 14.30
C GLN A 269 5.09 20.62 14.51
N GLU A 270 6.39 20.91 14.55
CA GLU A 270 7.45 19.95 14.83
C GLU A 270 7.62 19.73 16.36
N GLY A 271 8.23 18.63 16.78
CA GLY A 271 8.55 18.39 18.19
C GLY A 271 7.32 18.07 19.05
N ALA A 272 6.91 19.00 19.92
CA ALA A 272 5.85 18.80 20.93
C ALA A 272 4.51 18.32 20.33
N GLY A 273 4.26 18.63 19.05
CA GLY A 273 3.11 18.10 18.32
C GLY A 273 2.96 16.57 18.38
N LEU A 274 4.05 15.81 18.56
CA LEU A 274 4.04 14.34 18.54
C LEU A 274 3.77 13.67 19.89
N ASP A 275 3.45 14.41 20.97
CA ASP A 275 3.33 13.82 22.33
C ASP A 275 2.24 12.74 22.38
N LYS A 276 1.04 13.07 21.87
CA LYS A 276 -0.13 12.15 21.82
C LYS A 276 0.11 10.90 20.96
N MET A 277 0.99 10.98 19.97
CA MET A 277 1.38 9.84 19.14
C MET A 277 2.23 8.85 19.96
N ALA A 278 3.20 9.35 20.71
CA ALA A 278 4.03 8.54 21.60
C ALA A 278 3.20 7.91 22.73
N ASP A 279 2.35 8.69 23.40
CA ASP A 279 1.40 8.18 24.41
C ASP A 279 0.45 7.11 23.83
N GLY A 280 0.05 7.27 22.56
CA GLY A 280 -0.73 6.28 21.81
C GLY A 280 0.00 4.95 21.70
N LEU A 281 1.22 4.98 21.14
CA LEU A 281 2.06 3.79 20.94
C LEU A 281 2.40 3.10 22.27
N VAL A 282 2.80 3.85 23.30
CA VAL A 282 3.09 3.28 24.65
C VAL A 282 1.88 2.51 25.18
N ARG A 283 0.69 3.13 25.17
CA ARG A 283 -0.54 2.48 25.64
C ARG A 283 -0.94 1.29 24.77
N ARG A 284 -0.74 1.35 23.45
CA ARG A 284 -1.02 0.25 22.52
C ARG A 284 -0.22 -1.00 22.88
N TYR A 285 1.08 -0.88 23.08
CA TYR A 285 1.94 -2.01 23.48
C TYR A 285 1.51 -2.58 24.83
N GLN A 286 1.28 -1.70 25.81
CA GLN A 286 0.83 -2.10 27.14
C GLN A 286 -0.52 -2.84 27.12
N GLN A 287 -1.51 -2.33 26.36
CA GLN A 287 -2.84 -2.95 26.22
C GLN A 287 -2.77 -4.30 25.49
N ALA A 288 -1.87 -4.43 24.51
CA ALA A 288 -1.69 -5.66 23.75
C ALA A 288 -0.83 -6.71 24.48
N SER A 289 -0.24 -6.37 25.63
CA SER A 289 0.76 -7.20 26.33
C SER A 289 1.95 -7.58 25.42
N VAL A 290 2.41 -6.62 24.61
CA VAL A 290 3.59 -6.75 23.74
C VAL A 290 4.76 -6.01 24.40
N ASP A 291 5.93 -6.63 24.42
CA ASP A 291 7.13 -6.06 25.03
C ASP A 291 7.52 -4.71 24.38
N PRO A 292 7.94 -3.71 25.18
CA PRO A 292 8.40 -2.42 24.67
C PRO A 292 9.52 -2.53 23.62
N PRO A 293 9.59 -1.61 22.64
CA PRO A 293 10.73 -1.53 21.75
C PRO A 293 12.03 -1.26 22.53
N VAL A 294 13.10 -1.93 22.11
CA VAL A 294 14.44 -1.79 22.71
C VAL A 294 15.18 -0.59 22.12
N VAL A 295 14.93 -0.27 20.84
CA VAL A 295 15.64 0.80 20.11
C VAL A 295 14.67 1.69 19.34
N LEU A 296 14.93 3.00 19.36
CA LEU A 296 14.28 4.01 18.53
C LEU A 296 15.31 4.82 17.74
N TYR A 297 15.30 4.67 16.42
CA TYR A 297 16.06 5.51 15.48
C TYR A 297 15.30 6.80 15.16
N VAL A 298 16.03 7.92 15.15
CA VAL A 298 15.48 9.27 14.88
C VAL A 298 16.43 10.12 14.05
N ASP A 299 15.87 11.03 13.27
CA ASP A 299 16.65 11.97 12.44
C ASP A 299 17.35 13.06 13.28
N CYS A 300 16.85 13.38 14.47
CA CYS A 300 17.36 14.41 15.37
C CYS A 300 17.04 14.15 16.86
N GLY A 301 17.64 14.93 17.77
CA GLY A 301 17.34 14.85 19.21
C GLY A 301 17.90 13.61 19.95
N CYS A 302 18.82 12.86 19.34
CA CYS A 302 19.35 11.59 19.85
C CYS A 302 20.06 11.68 21.21
N CYS A 303 20.75 12.79 21.52
CA CYS A 303 21.44 12.99 22.79
C CYS A 303 21.52 14.46 23.21
N THR A 304 21.71 14.70 24.51
CA THR A 304 21.97 15.99 25.17
C THR A 304 23.32 15.93 25.89
N GLN A 305 23.87 17.09 26.29
CA GLN A 305 25.10 17.15 27.11
C GLN A 305 24.84 16.80 28.58
N ALA A 306 23.65 17.13 29.09
CA ALA A 306 23.19 16.79 30.43
C ALA A 306 21.67 16.57 30.42
N GLY A 307 21.17 15.77 31.37
CA GLY A 307 19.75 15.43 31.49
C GLY A 307 19.21 14.55 30.35
N ASP A 308 17.95 14.13 30.50
CA ASP A 308 17.26 13.33 29.49
C ASP A 308 16.87 14.16 28.25
N THR A 309 16.85 13.51 27.09
CA THR A 309 16.41 14.17 25.84
C THR A 309 14.90 14.36 25.83
N LYS A 310 14.42 15.39 25.11
CA LYS A 310 12.97 15.60 24.88
C LYS A 310 12.27 14.37 24.29
N LEU A 311 12.99 13.50 23.57
CA LEU A 311 12.48 12.24 23.05
C LEU A 311 12.39 11.15 24.14
N LYS A 312 13.37 11.06 25.04
CA LYS A 312 13.32 10.12 26.18
C LYS A 312 12.19 10.47 27.15
N THR A 313 11.92 11.76 27.37
CA THR A 313 10.74 12.20 28.13
C THR A 313 9.42 11.86 27.41
N ARG A 314 9.36 12.05 26.08
CA ARG A 314 8.20 11.74 25.23
C ARG A 314 7.85 10.26 25.20
N PHE A 315 8.85 9.38 25.25
CA PHE A 315 8.68 7.92 25.34
C PHE A 315 8.95 7.38 26.75
N SER A 316 8.64 8.16 27.79
CA SER A 316 8.94 7.82 29.21
C SER A 316 8.27 6.53 29.71
N GLY A 317 7.20 6.06 29.05
CA GLY A 317 6.61 4.74 29.32
C GLY A 317 7.47 3.54 28.87
N TRP A 318 8.57 3.78 28.15
CA TRP A 318 9.55 2.77 27.74
C TRP A 318 10.94 3.12 28.33
N PRO A 319 11.16 2.90 29.65
CA PRO A 319 12.35 3.40 30.36
C PRO A 319 13.67 2.77 29.89
N ALA A 320 13.63 1.57 29.30
CA ALA A 320 14.78 0.87 28.74
C ALA A 320 15.10 1.27 27.28
N LEU A 321 14.30 2.15 26.65
CA LEU A 321 14.44 2.48 25.23
C LEU A 321 15.78 3.17 24.92
N HIS A 322 16.56 2.57 24.04
CA HIS A 322 17.76 3.17 23.48
C HIS A 322 17.43 4.07 22.29
N ILE A 323 17.64 5.37 22.44
CA ILE A 323 17.53 6.31 21.31
C ILE A 323 18.84 6.29 20.51
N ARG A 324 18.74 6.20 19.19
CA ARG A 324 19.86 6.22 18.23
C ARG A 324 19.61 7.22 17.10
N LEU A 325 20.69 7.75 16.54
CA LEU A 325 20.65 8.64 15.39
C LEU A 325 20.57 7.80 14.12
N ASP A 326 19.66 8.15 13.21
CA ASP A 326 19.62 7.56 11.88
C ASP A 326 20.93 7.83 11.11
N ILE A 327 21.58 6.77 10.63
CA ILE A 327 22.95 6.84 10.09
C ILE A 327 22.96 7.58 8.75
N TRP A 328 21.93 7.40 7.92
CA TRP A 328 21.77 8.15 6.67
C TRP A 328 21.63 9.66 6.94
N HIS A 329 20.83 10.06 7.94
CA HIS A 329 20.74 11.46 8.36
C HIS A 329 22.05 11.98 8.96
N PHE A 330 22.81 11.17 9.70
CA PHE A 330 24.16 11.55 10.15
C PHE A 330 25.09 11.84 8.97
N MET A 331 25.14 10.93 7.98
CA MET A 331 25.94 11.12 6.76
C MET A 331 25.52 12.38 5.98
N ARG A 332 24.20 12.57 5.76
CA ARG A 332 23.68 13.78 5.10
C ARG A 332 24.05 15.07 5.81
N ARG A 333 24.13 15.09 7.15
CA ARG A 333 24.56 16.28 7.91
C ARG A 333 26.03 16.60 7.70
N ILE A 334 26.91 15.59 7.59
CA ILE A 334 28.32 15.80 7.24
C ILE A 334 28.40 16.32 5.79
N ALA A 335 27.62 15.73 4.88
CA ALA A 335 27.56 16.13 3.48
C ALA A 335 27.03 17.56 3.23
N LEU A 336 26.45 18.25 4.23
CA LEU A 336 26.17 19.70 4.15
C LEU A 336 27.46 20.56 4.11
N GLY A 337 28.62 19.99 4.47
CA GLY A 337 29.93 20.60 4.30
C GLY A 337 30.47 20.51 2.87
N CYS A 338 29.82 19.75 1.98
CA CYS A 338 30.11 19.79 0.56
C CYS A 338 29.60 21.09 -0.08
N THR A 339 30.24 21.49 -1.18
CA THR A 339 29.86 22.68 -1.96
C THR A 339 28.50 22.49 -2.65
N THR A 340 28.24 21.31 -3.21
CA THR A 340 26.96 20.90 -3.81
C THR A 340 26.82 19.37 -3.87
N ASP A 341 25.58 18.86 -3.85
CA ASP A 341 25.28 17.43 -4.04
C ASP A 341 25.35 16.99 -5.51
N ALA A 342 25.35 17.94 -6.45
CA ALA A 342 25.62 17.72 -7.87
C ALA A 342 27.12 17.59 -8.22
N HIS A 343 28.03 17.63 -7.24
CA HIS A 343 29.47 17.58 -7.47
C HIS A 343 29.88 16.17 -7.93
N GLN A 344 30.80 16.06 -8.91
CA GLN A 344 31.19 14.76 -9.48
C GLN A 344 31.75 13.77 -8.43
N LEU A 345 32.46 14.30 -7.43
CA LEU A 345 33.00 13.51 -6.32
C LEU A 345 31.99 13.22 -5.18
N TYR A 346 30.77 13.79 -5.21
CA TYR A 346 29.80 13.62 -4.12
C TYR A 346 29.34 12.16 -3.90
N PRO A 347 29.03 11.35 -4.94
CA PRO A 347 28.70 9.93 -4.75
C PRO A 347 29.89 9.13 -4.17
N ILE A 348 31.11 9.43 -4.62
CA ILE A 348 32.34 8.80 -4.12
C ILE A 348 32.55 9.14 -2.65
N PHE A 349 32.36 10.40 -2.26
CA PHE A 349 32.41 10.84 -0.87
C PHE A 349 31.37 10.15 -0.01
N MET A 350 30.11 10.06 -0.45
CA MET A 350 29.06 9.35 0.29
C MET A 350 29.38 7.86 0.45
N SER A 351 29.96 7.22 -0.56
CA SER A 351 30.42 5.82 -0.50
C SER A 351 31.57 5.64 0.50
N ARG A 352 32.59 6.51 0.45
CA ARG A 352 33.73 6.49 1.39
C ARG A 352 33.30 6.82 2.82
N LEU A 353 32.40 7.77 3.02
CA LEU A 353 31.83 8.10 4.33
C LEU A 353 31.05 6.90 4.91
N SER A 354 30.36 6.13 4.05
CA SER A 354 29.72 4.87 4.43
C SER A 354 30.75 3.85 4.92
N SER A 355 31.87 3.65 4.20
CA SER A 355 32.90 2.67 4.58
C SER A 355 33.71 3.07 5.82
N CYS A 356 33.78 4.36 6.16
CA CYS A 356 34.31 4.83 7.44
C CYS A 356 33.41 4.46 8.64
N ILE A 357 32.09 4.36 8.42
CA ILE A 357 31.10 4.02 9.47
C ILE A 357 30.90 2.51 9.56
N PHE A 358 30.76 1.84 8.42
CA PHE A 358 30.37 0.44 8.31
C PHE A 358 31.52 -0.47 7.88
N GLU A 359 31.47 -1.70 8.38
CA GLU A 359 32.14 -2.87 7.82
C GLU A 359 31.13 -3.99 7.57
N TRP A 360 31.46 -4.90 6.65
CA TRP A 360 30.65 -6.10 6.43
C TRP A 360 30.86 -7.10 7.58
N ASP A 361 29.79 -7.80 7.97
CA ASP A 361 29.89 -8.89 8.94
C ASP A 361 30.75 -10.03 8.36
N ALA A 362 31.80 -10.40 9.09
CA ALA A 362 32.78 -11.37 8.62
C ALA A 362 32.20 -12.79 8.44
N ALA A 363 31.18 -13.17 9.22
CA ALA A 363 30.54 -14.47 9.09
C ALA A 363 29.63 -14.52 7.86
N ASP A 364 28.85 -13.48 7.61
CA ASP A 364 28.02 -13.40 6.40
C ASP A 364 28.87 -13.34 5.12
N VAL A 365 29.97 -12.58 5.12
CA VAL A 365 30.90 -12.53 3.98
C VAL A 365 31.53 -13.91 3.72
N ALA A 366 31.89 -14.65 4.77
CA ALA A 366 32.39 -16.02 4.61
C ALA A 366 31.32 -16.96 4.01
N LEU A 367 30.06 -16.86 4.43
CA LEU A 367 28.95 -17.62 3.85
C LEU A 367 28.69 -17.25 2.38
N LEU A 368 28.73 -15.95 2.04
CA LEU A 368 28.56 -15.49 0.67
C LEU A 368 29.71 -15.95 -0.24
N ARG A 369 30.97 -15.88 0.24
CA ARG A 369 32.13 -16.42 -0.48
C ARG A 369 31.97 -17.91 -0.76
N GLU A 370 31.50 -18.69 0.21
CA GLU A 370 31.29 -20.12 0.02
C GLU A 370 30.15 -20.42 -0.97
N ALA A 371 29.02 -19.71 -0.87
CA ALA A 371 27.93 -19.81 -1.85
C ALA A 371 28.40 -19.48 -3.28
N LYS A 372 29.23 -18.43 -3.42
CA LYS A 372 29.80 -17.99 -4.70
C LYS A 372 30.82 -18.99 -5.23
N ARG A 373 31.68 -19.54 -4.37
CA ARG A 373 32.65 -20.59 -4.71
C ARG A 373 31.95 -21.82 -5.28
N GLN A 374 30.92 -22.32 -4.61
CA GLN A 374 30.16 -23.48 -5.09
C GLN A 374 29.47 -23.21 -6.43
N LEU A 375 28.93 -22.00 -6.63
CA LEU A 375 28.37 -21.58 -7.92
C LEU A 375 29.44 -21.56 -9.03
N LEU A 376 30.60 -20.94 -8.79
CA LEU A 376 31.71 -20.87 -9.76
C LEU A 376 32.23 -22.27 -10.12
N MET A 377 32.39 -23.16 -9.12
CA MET A 377 32.77 -24.56 -9.35
C MET A 377 31.73 -25.30 -10.20
N SER A 378 30.43 -25.10 -9.96
CA SER A 378 29.37 -25.68 -10.79
C SER A 378 29.35 -25.18 -12.25
N GLN A 379 29.98 -24.03 -12.49
CA GLN A 379 30.14 -23.40 -13.82
C GLN A 379 31.51 -23.74 -14.46
N GLY A 380 32.35 -24.55 -13.81
CA GLY A 380 33.68 -24.93 -14.31
C GLY A 380 34.76 -23.85 -14.16
N LEU A 381 34.52 -22.81 -13.35
CA LEU A 381 35.48 -21.74 -13.10
C LEU A 381 36.38 -22.03 -11.88
N PRO A 382 37.68 -21.67 -11.92
CA PRO A 382 38.59 -21.90 -10.80
C PRO A 382 38.28 -20.97 -9.63
N ALA A 383 37.87 -21.53 -8.49
CA ALA A 383 37.46 -20.79 -7.29
C ALA A 383 38.22 -21.22 -6.01
N GLN A 384 39.51 -21.58 -6.17
CA GLN A 384 40.35 -22.09 -5.06
C GLN A 384 40.83 -21.01 -4.09
N ASP A 385 40.85 -19.74 -4.49
CA ASP A 385 41.32 -18.61 -3.67
C ASP A 385 40.17 -17.62 -3.37
N ASP A 386 40.12 -17.12 -2.14
CA ASP A 386 39.21 -16.05 -1.70
C ASP A 386 39.39 -14.78 -2.54
N ALA A 387 40.61 -14.46 -2.99
CA ALA A 387 40.87 -13.29 -3.86
C ALA A 387 40.14 -13.39 -5.20
N VAL A 388 40.12 -14.58 -5.82
CA VAL A 388 39.39 -14.83 -7.07
C VAL A 388 37.88 -14.83 -6.85
N VAL A 389 37.41 -15.40 -5.74
CA VAL A 389 35.98 -15.36 -5.38
C VAL A 389 35.51 -13.91 -5.15
N ASN A 390 36.31 -13.09 -4.47
CA ASN A 390 36.00 -11.68 -4.19
C ASN A 390 35.84 -10.85 -5.47
N GLN A 391 36.68 -11.06 -6.49
CA GLN A 391 36.56 -10.39 -7.80
C GLN A 391 35.22 -10.68 -8.52
N HIS A 392 34.56 -11.79 -8.18
CA HIS A 392 33.26 -12.15 -8.72
C HIS A 392 32.08 -11.71 -7.84
N LEU A 393 32.31 -11.23 -6.60
CA LEU A 393 31.23 -10.73 -5.73
C LEU A 393 30.80 -9.33 -6.17
N THR A 394 29.50 -9.14 -6.41
CA THR A 394 28.96 -7.83 -6.80
C THR A 394 28.49 -7.02 -5.59
N LYS A 395 28.32 -5.71 -5.75
CA LYS A 395 27.77 -4.82 -4.70
C LYS A 395 26.37 -5.24 -4.29
N GLU A 396 25.57 -5.68 -5.24
CA GLU A 396 24.20 -6.15 -5.03
C GLU A 396 24.21 -7.45 -4.22
N GLU A 397 25.13 -8.38 -4.51
CA GLU A 397 25.27 -9.61 -3.72
C GLU A 397 25.68 -9.32 -2.28
N LEU A 398 26.62 -8.40 -2.05
CA LEU A 398 27.04 -7.99 -0.70
C LEU A 398 25.91 -7.26 0.05
N ALA A 399 25.27 -6.26 -0.58
CA ALA A 399 24.19 -5.49 0.04
C ALA A 399 22.90 -6.31 0.28
N LEU A 400 22.68 -7.35 -0.50
CA LEU A 400 21.57 -8.27 -0.32
C LEU A 400 21.87 -9.28 0.80
N HIS A 401 23.05 -9.91 0.78
CA HIS A 401 23.32 -11.12 1.56
C HIS A 401 24.16 -10.92 2.83
N CYS A 402 24.90 -9.82 2.96
CA CYS A 402 25.77 -9.54 4.10
C CYS A 402 25.23 -8.41 4.97
N ARG A 403 25.20 -8.62 6.29
CA ARG A 403 24.94 -7.54 7.25
C ARG A 403 26.11 -6.54 7.24
N ARG A 404 25.79 -5.27 7.49
CA ARG A 404 26.78 -4.25 7.86
C ARG A 404 26.80 -4.14 9.39
N ARG A 405 27.90 -3.68 9.96
CA ARG A 405 28.05 -3.36 11.38
C ARG A 405 28.90 -2.11 11.55
N THR A 406 28.67 -1.37 12.62
CA THR A 406 29.44 -0.16 12.93
C THR A 406 30.82 -0.49 13.53
N ARG A 407 31.82 0.34 13.25
CA ARG A 407 33.24 0.06 13.56
C ARG A 407 33.69 0.45 14.99
N GLY A 408 32.77 0.89 15.85
CA GLY A 408 33.10 1.50 17.15
C GLY A 408 33.37 3.00 17.05
N VAL A 409 33.28 3.70 18.20
CA VAL A 409 33.30 5.18 18.23
C VAL A 409 34.64 5.74 17.78
N GLU A 410 35.73 5.18 18.28
CA GLU A 410 37.10 5.62 18.08
C GLU A 410 37.52 5.41 16.62
N THR A 411 37.29 4.21 16.08
CA THR A 411 37.60 3.83 14.70
C THR A 411 36.84 4.68 13.70
N THR A 412 35.51 4.82 13.88
CA THR A 412 34.69 5.65 12.97
C THR A 412 35.09 7.12 13.05
N ALA A 413 35.42 7.66 14.23
CA ALA A 413 35.91 9.03 14.35
C ALA A 413 37.22 9.24 13.60
N HIS A 414 38.18 8.33 13.76
CA HIS A 414 39.49 8.42 13.11
C HIS A 414 39.39 8.31 11.59
N LEU A 415 38.64 7.34 11.08
CA LEU A 415 38.46 7.14 9.63
C LEU A 415 37.74 8.32 8.96
N ILE A 416 36.73 8.90 9.61
CA ILE A 416 36.07 10.11 9.08
C ILE A 416 37.01 11.33 9.15
N GLU A 417 37.86 11.47 10.18
CA GLU A 417 38.84 12.55 10.23
C GLU A 417 39.90 12.45 9.14
N GLN A 418 40.38 11.24 8.83
CA GLN A 418 41.30 10.99 7.71
C GLN A 418 40.65 11.31 6.36
N LEU A 419 39.43 10.82 6.12
CA LEU A 419 38.65 11.16 4.92
C LEU A 419 38.42 12.69 4.80
N LEU A 420 38.14 13.31 5.95
CA LEU A 420 38.06 14.76 6.18
C LEU A 420 39.26 15.49 5.56
N GLN A 421 40.42 15.22 6.15
CA GLN A 421 41.70 15.86 5.83
C GLN A 421 42.15 15.60 4.40
N GLU A 422 41.93 14.39 3.87
CA GLU A 422 42.28 14.05 2.49
C GLU A 422 41.48 14.87 1.46
N LEU A 423 40.15 14.98 1.67
CA LEU A 423 39.25 15.71 0.77
C LEU A 423 39.21 17.23 1.02
N MET A 424 39.82 17.71 2.10
CA MET A 424 40.16 19.12 2.28
C MET A 424 41.49 19.50 1.58
N GLY A 425 42.28 18.51 1.15
CA GLY A 425 43.47 18.68 0.33
C GLY A 425 43.20 18.62 -1.18
N SER A 426 44.27 18.52 -1.98
CA SER A 426 44.18 18.48 -3.45
C SER A 426 43.37 17.30 -3.99
N SER A 427 43.24 16.20 -3.24
CA SER A 427 42.42 15.04 -3.61
C SER A 427 40.90 15.29 -3.56
N GLY A 428 40.46 16.41 -2.97
CA GLY A 428 39.06 16.82 -2.94
C GLY A 428 38.60 17.63 -4.16
N ASN A 429 39.49 17.94 -5.10
CA ASN A 429 39.17 18.74 -6.27
C ASN A 429 38.73 17.87 -7.46
N ASP A 430 37.74 18.33 -8.22
CA ASP A 430 37.36 17.70 -9.48
C ASP A 430 38.38 17.94 -10.62
N SER A 431 38.10 17.40 -11.81
CA SER A 431 38.95 17.55 -12.99
C SER A 431 39.10 18.99 -13.51
N LEU A 432 38.29 19.93 -13.01
CA LEU A 432 38.34 21.36 -13.30
C LEU A 432 38.96 22.17 -12.15
N GLY A 433 39.37 21.52 -11.06
CA GLY A 433 39.95 22.16 -9.87
C GLY A 433 38.91 22.69 -8.88
N VAL A 434 37.62 22.37 -9.04
CA VAL A 434 36.56 22.78 -8.12
C VAL A 434 36.60 21.91 -6.87
N PRO A 435 36.63 22.48 -5.65
CA PRO A 435 36.64 21.70 -4.41
C PRO A 435 35.26 21.10 -4.10
N LEU A 436 35.26 19.82 -3.73
CA LEU A 436 34.08 19.15 -3.18
C LEU A 436 33.66 19.74 -1.83
N ILE A 437 34.62 20.13 -1.00
CA ILE A 437 34.40 20.53 0.41
C ILE A 437 34.59 22.04 0.58
N ASP A 438 33.64 22.67 1.27
CA ASP A 438 33.79 24.01 1.84
C ASP A 438 34.52 23.86 3.19
N LEU A 439 35.75 24.38 3.27
CA LEU A 439 36.67 24.15 4.40
C LEU A 439 36.08 24.64 5.74
N GLU A 440 35.71 25.93 5.83
CA GLU A 440 35.19 26.53 7.05
C GLU A 440 33.87 25.86 7.50
N ARG A 441 33.00 25.57 6.53
CA ARG A 441 31.72 24.91 6.78
C ARG A 441 31.91 23.48 7.28
N MET A 442 32.85 22.73 6.70
CA MET A 442 33.10 21.34 7.09
C MET A 442 33.77 21.23 8.46
N GLU A 443 34.74 22.11 8.79
CA GLU A 443 35.32 22.18 10.13
C GLU A 443 34.25 22.43 11.20
N HIS A 444 33.36 23.40 10.95
CA HIS A 444 32.23 23.67 11.83
C HIS A 444 31.30 22.45 11.96
N ILE A 445 30.86 21.89 10.83
CA ILE A 445 29.96 20.72 10.81
C ILE A 445 30.58 19.53 11.53
N TRP A 446 31.85 19.22 11.30
CA TRP A 446 32.53 18.11 11.95
C TRP A 446 32.64 18.32 13.46
N SER A 447 32.98 19.52 13.92
CA SER A 447 33.02 19.85 15.36
C SER A 447 31.67 19.57 16.05
N VAL A 448 30.55 19.78 15.33
CA VAL A 448 29.20 19.53 15.83
C VAL A 448 28.81 18.05 15.70
N GLN A 449 29.14 17.37 14.59
CA GLN A 449 28.74 15.97 14.36
C GLN A 449 29.62 14.94 15.08
N LYS A 450 30.92 15.20 15.33
CA LYS A 450 31.85 14.24 15.98
C LYS A 450 31.30 13.67 17.30
N LYS A 451 30.64 14.49 18.12
CA LYS A 451 30.01 14.05 19.39
C LYS A 451 28.84 13.06 19.22
N HIS A 452 28.28 12.97 18.01
CA HIS A 452 27.15 12.09 17.67
C HIS A 452 27.59 10.72 17.10
N ILE A 453 28.89 10.45 16.94
CA ILE A 453 29.39 9.13 16.50
C ILE A 453 28.93 8.03 17.46
N LYS A 454 28.94 8.30 18.78
CA LYS A 454 28.36 7.40 19.80
C LYS A 454 26.85 7.14 19.66
N CYS A 455 26.14 7.99 18.92
CA CYS A 455 24.69 7.90 18.74
C CYS A 455 24.30 7.07 17.50
N ILE A 456 25.24 6.84 16.58
CA ILE A 456 25.03 5.98 15.40
C ILE A 456 25.52 4.55 15.61
N GLN A 457 26.30 4.27 16.66
CA GLN A 457 26.79 2.92 16.95
C GLN A 457 25.65 1.96 17.30
N ASP A 458 25.81 0.73 16.87
CA ASP A 458 24.89 -0.37 17.17
C ASP A 458 24.82 -0.57 18.69
N PRO A 459 23.62 -0.69 19.30
CA PRO A 459 23.51 -1.03 20.71
C PRO A 459 24.07 -2.43 20.99
N PRO A 460 24.76 -2.65 22.13
CA PRO A 460 25.13 -4.00 22.53
C PRO A 460 23.88 -4.88 22.64
N ASP A 461 24.03 -6.15 22.27
CA ASP A 461 23.00 -7.20 22.37
C ASP A 461 21.71 -6.96 21.55
N VAL A 462 21.66 -5.98 20.65
CA VAL A 462 20.53 -5.76 19.73
C VAL A 462 20.87 -6.20 18.31
N ALA A 463 20.15 -7.22 17.82
CA ALA A 463 20.20 -7.66 16.42
C ALA A 463 19.45 -6.69 15.50
N LEU A 464 20.15 -5.65 15.03
CA LEU A 464 19.56 -4.60 14.18
C LEU A 464 19.12 -5.06 12.78
N TYR A 465 19.64 -6.21 12.33
CA TYR A 465 19.35 -6.80 11.04
C TYR A 465 18.46 -8.02 11.27
N THR A 466 17.17 -7.86 11.01
CA THR A 466 16.20 -8.96 11.07
C THR A 466 16.27 -9.77 9.78
N GLU A 467 16.18 -11.10 9.89
CA GLU A 467 16.34 -11.99 8.73
C GLU A 467 15.10 -11.96 7.83
N THR A 468 15.19 -11.19 6.74
CA THR A 468 14.08 -10.89 5.81
C THR A 468 13.61 -12.10 4.99
N GLY A 469 14.42 -13.16 4.90
CA GLY A 469 14.17 -14.33 4.06
C GLY A 469 15.48 -15.04 3.71
N GLY A 470 15.39 -16.16 2.99
CA GLY A 470 16.55 -16.95 2.56
C GLY A 470 16.43 -17.43 1.11
N ILE A 471 17.42 -17.11 0.28
CA ILE A 471 17.57 -17.57 -1.10
C ILE A 471 18.71 -18.60 -1.14
N THR A 472 18.45 -19.80 -1.63
CA THR A 472 19.50 -20.80 -1.82
C THR A 472 20.28 -20.54 -3.11
N LYS A 473 21.59 -20.28 -3.00
CA LYS A 473 22.51 -20.05 -4.12
C LYS A 473 23.70 -20.99 -4.00
N GLY A 474 23.96 -21.78 -5.04
CA GLY A 474 25.00 -22.83 -5.03
C GLY A 474 24.73 -24.01 -4.08
N GLY A 475 23.66 -23.98 -3.28
CA GLY A 475 23.39 -24.91 -2.18
C GLY A 475 23.39 -24.23 -0.80
N VAL A 476 23.87 -22.99 -0.70
CA VAL A 476 23.97 -22.20 0.54
C VAL A 476 22.83 -21.19 0.65
N LEU A 477 22.25 -21.03 1.85
CA LEU A 477 21.17 -20.08 2.12
C LEU A 477 21.71 -18.66 2.39
N LEU A 478 21.25 -17.67 1.63
CA LEU A 478 21.68 -16.27 1.71
C LEU A 478 20.50 -15.33 2.00
N LYS A 479 20.72 -14.25 2.77
CA LYS A 479 19.65 -13.37 3.30
C LYS A 479 19.34 -12.20 2.36
N THR A 480 18.37 -11.33 2.68
CA THR A 480 17.96 -10.17 1.83
C THR A 480 17.71 -8.90 2.66
N SER A 481 17.72 -7.71 2.02
CA SER A 481 17.62 -6.39 2.65
C SER A 481 16.30 -5.65 2.34
N LEU A 482 16.04 -4.53 3.03
CA LEU A 482 14.75 -3.80 3.09
C LEU A 482 14.66 -2.57 2.17
N GLU A 483 13.45 -2.35 1.61
CA GLU A 483 13.12 -1.16 0.81
C GLU A 483 12.58 0.01 1.65
N SER A 484 12.84 1.26 1.21
CA SER A 484 12.40 2.46 1.92
C SER A 484 10.90 2.76 1.74
N PHE A 485 10.19 2.90 2.87
CA PHE A 485 8.77 3.28 2.94
C PHE A 485 8.48 4.68 2.36
N HIS A 486 9.35 5.67 2.63
CA HIS A 486 9.07 7.06 2.26
C HIS A 486 9.11 7.33 0.74
N LEU A 487 9.75 6.47 -0.04
CA LEU A 487 9.67 6.47 -1.52
C LEU A 487 8.28 6.02 -2.01
N HIS A 488 7.62 5.14 -1.27
CA HIS A 488 6.34 4.52 -1.63
C HIS A 488 5.12 5.35 -1.24
N LEU A 489 5.22 6.19 -0.21
CA LEU A 489 4.15 7.09 0.26
C LEU A 489 3.50 7.93 -0.85
N ASN A 490 4.28 8.39 -1.84
CA ASN A 490 3.77 9.17 -2.97
C ASN A 490 2.73 8.42 -3.82
N ARG A 491 2.82 7.08 -3.88
CA ARG A 491 1.92 6.19 -4.64
C ARG A 491 0.62 5.88 -3.90
N PHE A 492 0.54 6.15 -2.59
CA PHE A 492 -0.67 5.89 -1.81
C PHE A 492 -1.77 6.89 -2.14
N ILE A 493 -1.41 8.18 -2.25
CA ILE A 493 -2.34 9.27 -2.56
C ILE A 493 -2.37 9.45 -4.10
N PRO A 494 -3.47 9.08 -4.79
CA PRO A 494 -3.60 9.20 -6.23
C PRO A 494 -3.66 10.66 -6.69
N GLY A 495 -3.14 10.92 -7.89
CA GLY A 495 -3.08 12.25 -8.49
C GLY A 495 -2.16 13.23 -7.73
N PHE A 496 -2.27 14.50 -8.09
CA PHE A 496 -1.46 15.59 -7.53
C PHE A 496 -2.02 16.15 -6.20
N SER A 497 -3.28 15.90 -5.89
CA SER A 497 -3.96 16.44 -4.70
C SER A 497 -5.18 15.62 -4.29
N ALA A 498 -5.50 15.63 -2.99
CA ALA A 498 -6.73 15.09 -2.44
C ALA A 498 -7.23 15.98 -1.28
N ASN A 499 -8.56 16.12 -1.18
CA ASN A 499 -9.18 16.75 0.00
C ASN A 499 -8.91 15.92 1.27
N SER A 500 -9.09 16.51 2.45
CA SER A 500 -8.78 15.92 3.76
C SER A 500 -9.33 14.50 3.96
N LEU A 501 -10.58 14.25 3.57
CA LEU A 501 -11.23 12.96 3.74
C LEU A 501 -10.60 11.91 2.80
N ASN A 502 -10.50 12.23 1.51
CA ASN A 502 -9.90 11.33 0.52
C ASN A 502 -8.43 11.04 0.85
N PHE A 503 -7.65 12.06 1.24
CA PHE A 503 -6.25 11.89 1.67
C PHE A 503 -6.16 10.90 2.85
N GLN A 504 -7.01 11.04 3.87
CA GLN A 504 -7.04 10.14 5.02
C GLN A 504 -7.38 8.70 4.61
N ILE A 505 -8.39 8.53 3.75
CA ILE A 505 -8.83 7.23 3.25
C ILE A 505 -7.69 6.52 2.51
N TYR A 506 -7.02 7.21 1.59
CA TYR A 506 -5.93 6.64 0.81
C TYR A 506 -4.66 6.35 1.61
N LEU A 507 -4.31 7.22 2.57
CA LEU A 507 -3.20 6.97 3.49
C LEU A 507 -3.43 5.68 4.29
N LEU A 508 -4.64 5.50 4.84
CA LEU A 508 -4.98 4.31 5.62
C LEU A 508 -4.97 3.03 4.78
N GLU A 509 -5.56 3.04 3.58
CA GLU A 509 -5.51 1.87 2.70
C GLU A 509 -4.07 1.54 2.25
N GLY A 510 -3.28 2.55 1.92
CA GLY A 510 -1.87 2.38 1.56
C GLY A 510 -1.05 1.76 2.68
N LEU A 511 -1.20 2.26 3.92
CA LEU A 511 -0.55 1.72 5.12
C LEU A 511 -0.96 0.27 5.39
N HIS A 512 -2.26 -0.05 5.34
CA HIS A 512 -2.77 -1.41 5.55
C HIS A 512 -2.20 -2.40 4.54
N ARG A 513 -2.23 -2.06 3.25
CA ARG A 513 -1.66 -2.91 2.18
C ARG A 513 -0.16 -3.08 2.34
N TRP A 514 0.57 -1.98 2.56
CA TRP A 514 2.02 -1.99 2.77
C TRP A 514 2.41 -2.89 3.94
N ASN A 515 1.74 -2.79 5.08
CA ASN A 515 2.03 -3.63 6.25
C ASN A 515 1.77 -5.11 5.99
N GLN A 516 0.77 -5.46 5.18
CA GLN A 516 0.49 -6.85 4.78
C GLN A 516 1.49 -7.38 3.75
N ASP A 517 1.89 -6.55 2.78
CA ASP A 517 2.93 -6.92 1.80
C ASP A 517 4.28 -7.14 2.49
N ARG A 518 4.67 -6.25 3.42
CA ARG A 518 5.85 -6.45 4.27
C ARG A 518 5.70 -7.68 5.16
N ALA A 519 4.59 -7.86 5.89
CA ALA A 519 4.39 -9.07 6.71
C ALA A 519 4.57 -10.37 5.91
N THR A 520 4.10 -10.40 4.66
CA THR A 520 4.17 -11.58 3.79
C THR A 520 5.60 -11.85 3.31
N ALA A 521 6.38 -10.81 3.02
CA ALA A 521 7.75 -10.94 2.52
C ALA A 521 8.70 -11.65 3.50
N PHE A 522 8.44 -11.56 4.81
CA PHE A 522 9.27 -12.14 5.88
C PHE A 522 8.89 -13.58 6.27
N LEU A 523 7.84 -14.18 5.67
CA LEU A 523 7.43 -15.54 6.02
C LEU A 523 8.39 -16.58 5.42
N SER A 524 9.12 -17.29 6.30
CA SER A 524 10.14 -18.29 5.92
C SER A 524 9.59 -19.47 5.09
N SER A 525 8.27 -19.68 5.10
CA SER A 525 7.56 -20.68 4.29
C SER A 525 7.34 -20.26 2.83
N GLY A 526 7.82 -19.08 2.43
CA GLY A 526 7.40 -18.42 1.20
C GLY A 526 6.01 -17.78 1.33
N PRO A 527 5.62 -16.93 0.35
CA PRO A 527 4.28 -16.35 0.30
C PRO A 527 3.23 -17.44 0.10
N SER A 528 2.12 -17.38 0.83
CA SER A 528 0.99 -18.28 0.59
C SER A 528 0.36 -18.03 -0.76
N ASP A 529 0.03 -19.10 -1.50
CA ASP A 529 -0.75 -19.05 -2.76
C ASP A 529 -2.07 -18.26 -2.62
N LEU A 530 -2.62 -18.18 -1.41
CA LEU A 530 -3.88 -17.53 -1.08
C LEU A 530 -3.68 -16.08 -0.60
N ARG A 531 -3.24 -15.19 -1.51
CA ARG A 531 -3.06 -13.75 -1.23
C ARG A 531 -4.42 -13.04 -1.08
N SER A 532 -4.71 -12.50 0.12
CA SER A 532 -5.90 -11.70 0.39
C SER A 532 -5.62 -10.56 1.37
N TYR A 533 -6.07 -9.34 1.03
CA TYR A 533 -6.06 -8.17 1.91
C TYR A 533 -7.34 -8.07 2.79
N THR A 534 -8.32 -8.94 2.52
CA THR A 534 -9.64 -8.97 3.16
C THR A 534 -9.59 -9.92 4.35
N GLY A 535 -9.21 -9.41 5.52
CA GLY A 535 -8.88 -10.21 6.70
C GLY A 535 -10.08 -10.87 7.38
N ASP A 536 -11.23 -10.22 7.37
CA ASP A 536 -12.52 -10.76 7.82
C ASP A 536 -12.91 -12.03 7.05
N LEU A 537 -12.70 -12.05 5.72
CA LEU A 537 -12.89 -13.24 4.88
C LEU A 537 -11.98 -14.39 5.28
N VAL A 538 -10.68 -14.13 5.45
CA VAL A 538 -9.72 -15.18 5.85
C VAL A 538 -10.05 -15.70 7.26
N HIS A 539 -10.43 -14.82 8.19
CA HIS A 539 -10.87 -15.21 9.53
C HIS A 539 -12.13 -16.10 9.50
N PHE A 540 -13.17 -15.68 8.75
CA PHE A 540 -14.43 -16.42 8.62
C PHE A 540 -14.23 -17.80 7.98
N VAL A 541 -13.46 -17.86 6.89
CA VAL A 541 -13.11 -19.12 6.21
C VAL A 541 -12.33 -20.03 7.13
N ASN A 542 -11.26 -19.54 7.78
CA ASN A 542 -10.47 -20.33 8.73
C ASN A 542 -11.34 -20.88 9.87
N ARG A 543 -12.17 -20.05 10.51
CA ARG A 543 -13.02 -20.47 11.63
C ARG A 543 -14.02 -21.57 11.23
N ASN A 544 -14.60 -21.47 10.04
CA ASN A 544 -15.54 -22.48 9.55
C ASN A 544 -14.82 -23.76 9.09
N TYR A 545 -13.68 -23.62 8.41
CA TYR A 545 -12.88 -24.76 7.94
C TYR A 545 -12.25 -25.54 9.10
N GLU A 546 -11.82 -24.85 10.16
CA GLU A 546 -11.30 -25.45 11.40
C GLU A 546 -12.40 -26.23 12.14
N ARG A 547 -13.62 -25.70 12.20
CA ARG A 547 -14.79 -26.38 12.78
C ARG A 547 -15.21 -27.63 11.98
N LEU A 548 -15.08 -27.61 10.65
CA LEU A 548 -15.56 -28.69 9.77
C LEU A 548 -14.49 -29.76 9.47
N PHE A 549 -13.21 -29.37 9.43
CA PHE A 549 -12.11 -30.21 8.95
C PHE A 549 -10.90 -30.23 9.89
N GLY A 550 -10.99 -29.64 11.08
CA GLY A 550 -9.95 -29.70 12.13
C GLY A 550 -8.65 -28.95 11.84
N ARG A 551 -8.62 -28.11 10.79
CA ARG A 551 -7.43 -27.34 10.36
C ARG A 551 -7.83 -26.00 9.74
N LYS A 552 -6.88 -25.07 9.60
CA LYS A 552 -7.09 -23.76 8.94
C LYS A 552 -6.73 -23.83 7.44
N VAL A 553 -7.33 -22.97 6.62
CA VAL A 553 -7.00 -22.80 5.19
C VAL A 553 -5.74 -21.94 5.03
N VAL A 554 -5.63 -20.88 5.83
CA VAL A 554 -4.46 -20.00 5.90
C VAL A 554 -3.94 -20.02 7.34
N PRO A 555 -3.06 -20.98 7.72
CA PRO A 555 -2.64 -21.16 9.11
C PRO A 555 -1.85 -19.98 9.70
N SER A 556 -1.10 -19.26 8.86
CA SER A 556 -0.31 -18.07 9.23
C SER A 556 -1.15 -16.83 9.54
N PHE A 557 -2.46 -16.87 9.31
CA PHE A 557 -3.34 -15.74 9.52
C PHE A 557 -3.64 -15.50 11.01
N SER A 558 -3.29 -14.31 11.49
CA SER A 558 -3.78 -13.75 12.75
C SER A 558 -4.95 -12.76 12.51
N PRO A 559 -6.03 -12.81 13.31
CA PRO A 559 -7.00 -11.71 13.37
C PRO A 559 -6.35 -10.47 13.99
N PRO A 560 -6.79 -9.25 13.64
CA PRO A 560 -6.28 -8.03 14.27
C PRO A 560 -6.84 -7.89 15.70
N ALA A 561 -6.13 -7.18 16.56
CA ALA A 561 -6.67 -6.66 17.81
C ALA A 561 -7.72 -5.57 17.53
N CYS A 562 -8.50 -5.19 18.55
CA CYS A 562 -9.42 -4.06 18.42
C CYS A 562 -8.66 -2.74 18.18
N TYR A 563 -9.25 -1.85 17.40
CA TYR A 563 -8.69 -0.51 17.20
C TYR A 563 -8.66 0.27 18.52
N THR A 564 -7.48 0.83 18.83
CA THR A 564 -7.11 1.47 20.11
C THR A 564 -7.58 2.93 20.24
N GLY A 565 -8.24 3.49 19.22
CA GLY A 565 -8.71 4.88 19.21
C GLY A 565 -7.63 5.92 18.91
N GLU A 566 -6.41 5.51 18.56
CA GLU A 566 -5.31 6.42 18.22
C GLU A 566 -5.57 7.19 16.92
N LEU A 567 -5.32 8.50 16.94
CA LEU A 567 -5.53 9.35 15.76
C LEU A 567 -4.41 9.15 14.74
N ILE A 568 -4.77 8.82 13.51
CA ILE A 568 -3.83 8.56 12.39
C ILE A 568 -4.01 9.67 11.34
N GLY A 569 -2.93 10.06 10.67
CA GLY A 569 -2.95 10.95 9.51
C GLY A 569 -3.57 12.31 9.79
N VAL A 570 -4.57 12.69 8.98
CA VAL A 570 -5.29 13.96 9.01
C VAL A 570 -6.09 14.14 10.32
N GLN A 571 -6.58 13.05 10.91
CA GLN A 571 -7.31 13.12 12.19
C GLN A 571 -6.41 13.63 13.33
N TYR A 572 -5.10 13.33 13.27
CA TYR A 572 -4.12 13.84 14.21
C TYR A 572 -3.88 15.35 14.01
N LEU A 573 -3.74 15.78 12.76
CA LEU A 573 -3.60 17.18 12.36
C LEU A 573 -4.77 18.04 12.85
N PHE A 574 -6.02 17.59 12.59
CA PHE A 574 -7.22 18.32 13.00
C PHE A 574 -7.31 18.48 14.52
N ARG A 575 -6.90 17.44 15.27
CA ARG A 575 -6.83 17.51 16.75
C ARG A 575 -5.72 18.44 17.27
N GLN A 576 -4.71 18.79 16.45
CA GLN A 576 -3.73 19.83 16.77
C GLN A 576 -4.24 21.24 16.41
N THR A 577 -4.87 21.40 15.24
CA THR A 577 -5.34 22.70 14.73
C THR A 577 -6.69 23.14 15.30
N GLY A 578 -7.31 22.33 16.18
CA GLY A 578 -8.61 22.62 16.77
C GLY A 578 -9.79 22.39 15.83
N GLN A 579 -9.55 21.79 14.66
CA GLN A 579 -10.59 21.46 13.69
C GLN A 579 -11.39 20.23 14.13
N ALA A 580 -12.67 20.19 13.76
CA ALA A 580 -13.53 19.04 14.02
C ALA A 580 -13.02 17.80 13.26
N LEU A 581 -13.10 16.62 13.88
CA LEU A 581 -12.81 15.37 13.17
C LEU A 581 -13.92 15.11 12.15
N GLN A 582 -13.54 14.89 10.89
CA GLN A 582 -14.50 14.56 9.82
C GLN A 582 -15.23 13.24 10.11
N ASP A 583 -16.52 13.23 9.82
CA ASP A 583 -17.31 12.01 9.77
C ASP A 583 -16.82 11.10 8.63
N MET A 584 -16.56 9.84 8.97
CA MET A 584 -16.12 8.79 8.05
C MET A 584 -17.16 7.66 7.95
N ASN A 585 -18.40 7.90 8.37
CA ASN A 585 -19.49 6.95 8.23
C ASN A 585 -19.89 6.79 6.74
N PRO A 586 -19.77 5.59 6.14
CA PRO A 586 -20.11 5.37 4.72
C PRO A 586 -21.61 5.57 4.39
N ASP A 587 -22.50 5.56 5.39
CA ASP A 587 -23.94 5.84 5.22
C ASP A 587 -24.28 7.34 5.35
N SER A 588 -23.31 8.22 5.61
CA SER A 588 -23.51 9.67 5.85
C SER A 588 -23.57 10.50 4.55
N GLU A 589 -24.50 11.47 4.48
CA GLU A 589 -24.64 12.35 3.31
C GLU A 589 -23.45 13.31 3.15
N GLU A 590 -22.88 13.78 4.27
CA GLU A 590 -21.69 14.64 4.27
C GLU A 590 -20.45 13.88 3.75
N THR A 591 -20.20 12.69 4.28
CA THR A 591 -19.10 11.82 3.81
C THR A 591 -19.27 11.47 2.32
N ALA A 592 -20.49 11.16 1.88
CA ALA A 592 -20.79 10.89 0.47
C ALA A 592 -20.61 12.11 -0.45
N GLN A 593 -20.82 13.33 0.06
CA GLN A 593 -20.53 14.57 -0.66
C GLN A 593 -19.01 14.82 -0.76
N LEU A 594 -18.28 14.71 0.36
CA LEU A 594 -16.83 14.94 0.41
C LEU A 594 -16.01 13.97 -0.45
N ILE A 595 -16.44 12.70 -0.61
CA ILE A 595 -15.77 11.78 -1.55
C ILE A 595 -16.06 12.12 -3.03
N GLU A 596 -17.24 12.66 -3.34
CA GLU A 596 -17.60 13.09 -4.70
C GLU A 596 -17.00 14.46 -5.05
N GLU A 597 -16.72 15.32 -4.07
CA GLU A 597 -15.98 16.60 -4.18
C GLU A 597 -14.45 16.39 -4.22
N HIS A 598 -14.00 15.43 -5.01
CA HIS A 598 -12.58 15.16 -5.19
C HIS A 598 -11.92 16.11 -6.20
N ASP A 599 -10.83 16.76 -5.80
CA ASP A 599 -10.02 17.65 -6.65
C ASP A 599 -9.05 16.85 -7.53
N VAL A 600 -9.60 16.10 -8.49
CA VAL A 600 -8.84 15.43 -9.56
C VAL A 600 -8.82 16.34 -10.78
N VAL A 601 -7.63 16.67 -11.29
CA VAL A 601 -7.47 17.32 -12.60
C VAL A 601 -7.30 16.22 -13.64
N ASP A 602 -8.34 15.94 -14.42
CA ASP A 602 -8.39 14.84 -15.40
C ASP A 602 -7.42 15.04 -16.60
N GLU A 603 -6.76 16.19 -16.74
CA GLU A 603 -6.07 16.63 -17.97
C GLU A 603 -4.53 16.59 -17.95
N ARG A 604 -3.87 16.20 -16.84
CA ARG A 604 -2.40 16.13 -16.81
C ARG A 604 -1.89 14.72 -17.05
N GLU A 605 -1.46 14.43 -18.28
CA GLU A 605 -0.65 13.25 -18.63
C GLU A 605 0.81 13.37 -18.11
N GLY A 606 0.96 13.66 -16.82
CA GLY A 606 2.23 13.55 -16.10
C GLY A 606 2.27 12.24 -15.30
N ASP A 607 3.47 11.71 -15.07
CA ASP A 607 3.64 10.61 -14.11
C ASP A 607 3.13 11.06 -12.73
N GLU A 608 2.28 10.24 -12.10
CA GLU A 608 1.80 10.48 -10.73
C GLU A 608 2.90 10.18 -9.68
N GLY A 609 4.01 9.56 -10.12
CA GLY A 609 5.24 9.37 -9.37
C GLY A 609 6.25 10.51 -9.52
N PHE A 610 7.04 10.73 -8.47
CA PHE A 610 8.35 11.37 -8.61
C PHE A 610 9.35 10.29 -9.06
N CYS A 611 10.12 10.56 -10.11
CA CYS A 611 11.21 9.71 -10.58
C CYS A 611 12.40 9.76 -9.61
N ASP A 612 12.30 9.08 -8.47
CA ASP A 612 13.41 8.84 -7.53
C ASP A 612 13.94 7.39 -7.71
N VAL A 613 14.39 7.03 -8.93
CA VAL A 613 15.27 5.86 -9.14
C VAL A 613 16.70 6.37 -9.08
N MET A 614 17.22 6.47 -7.87
CA MET A 614 18.62 6.80 -7.60
C MET A 614 19.23 5.58 -6.93
N GLU A 615 20.24 4.97 -7.55
CA GLU A 615 21.02 3.90 -6.94
C GLU A 615 21.60 4.40 -5.60
N ASP A 616 21.59 3.57 -4.55
CA ASP A 616 22.12 3.96 -3.24
C ASP A 616 23.65 4.07 -3.31
N PRO A 617 24.23 5.29 -3.27
CA PRO A 617 25.68 5.46 -3.41
C PRO A 617 26.46 4.99 -2.17
N THR A 618 25.77 4.56 -1.10
CA THR A 618 26.38 4.21 0.18
C THR A 618 26.70 2.72 0.35
N VAL A 619 26.60 1.92 -0.71
CA VAL A 619 27.12 0.54 -0.74
C VAL A 619 28.62 0.55 -1.07
N PRO A 620 29.51 0.17 -0.14
CA PRO A 620 30.95 0.17 -0.37
C PRO A 620 31.41 -1.11 -1.09
N ASP A 621 32.48 -0.99 -1.89
CA ASP A 621 33.21 -2.14 -2.44
C ASP A 621 33.89 -2.97 -1.35
N LEU A 622 34.15 -4.25 -1.64
CA LEU A 622 34.85 -5.14 -0.72
C LEU A 622 36.33 -4.74 -0.51
N GLU A 623 36.93 -4.12 -1.54
CA GLU A 623 38.26 -3.52 -1.49
C GLU A 623 38.19 -2.05 -1.87
N VAL A 624 38.06 -1.17 -0.87
CA VAL A 624 38.49 0.24 -1.00
C VAL A 624 39.88 0.34 -0.40
N THR A 625 40.89 0.10 -1.23
CA THR A 625 42.30 0.16 -0.82
C THR A 625 42.66 1.59 -0.45
N LEU A 626 42.80 1.87 0.86
CA LEU A 626 43.50 3.06 1.33
C LEU A 626 44.93 3.01 0.75
N PRO A 627 45.37 4.01 -0.03
CA PRO A 627 46.65 3.94 -0.70
C PRO A 627 47.81 3.88 0.31
N PRO A 628 48.80 2.99 0.13
CA PRO A 628 49.94 2.91 1.03
C PRO A 628 50.80 4.18 0.92
N ALA A 629 51.37 4.61 2.04
CA ALA A 629 52.23 5.80 2.09
C ALA A 629 53.46 5.65 1.17
N PRO A 630 53.87 6.72 0.45
CA PRO A 630 54.94 6.62 -0.54
C PRO A 630 56.34 6.56 0.10
N THR A 631 56.99 5.40 0.03
CA THR A 631 58.44 5.28 0.26
C THR A 631 59.22 5.67 -0.99
N LEU A 632 60.13 6.64 -0.88
CA LEU A 632 61.04 7.04 -1.96
C LEU A 632 62.02 5.92 -2.32
N SER A 633 62.23 5.67 -3.62
CA SER A 633 63.57 5.34 -4.16
C SER A 633 63.69 5.65 -5.66
N SER A 634 64.91 5.97 -6.06
CA SER A 634 65.38 6.62 -7.29
C SER A 634 65.36 5.82 -8.61
N LYS A 635 64.95 6.52 -9.68
CA LYS A 635 65.52 6.63 -11.05
C LYS A 635 66.40 5.50 -11.64
N GLU A 636 66.13 5.14 -12.90
CA GLU A 636 67.07 5.35 -14.04
C GLU A 636 66.34 5.35 -15.42
N HIS A 637 67.06 5.57 -16.55
CA HIS A 637 66.52 6.06 -17.84
C HIS A 637 66.55 5.07 -19.03
N CYS A 638 65.53 5.17 -19.91
CA CYS A 638 65.50 5.21 -21.41
C CYS A 638 66.70 4.71 -22.28
N PRO A 639 66.50 4.24 -23.55
CA PRO A 639 65.71 4.97 -24.57
C PRO A 639 64.94 4.18 -25.68
N ILE A 640 64.34 4.99 -26.58
CA ILE A 640 63.40 4.78 -27.71
C ILE A 640 64.06 4.20 -28.98
N THR A 641 63.30 3.52 -29.88
CA THR A 641 63.30 3.68 -31.37
C THR A 641 62.00 3.09 -31.99
N THR A 642 61.64 3.51 -33.23
CA THR A 642 60.30 3.50 -33.86
C THR A 642 60.16 2.66 -35.16
N ALA A 643 58.90 2.52 -35.63
CA ALA A 643 58.44 2.11 -36.99
C ALA A 643 58.48 0.58 -37.31
N SER A 644 57.65 -0.03 -38.19
CA SER A 644 56.61 0.43 -39.16
C SER A 644 55.62 -0.70 -39.58
N SER A 645 54.38 -0.36 -39.96
CA SER A 645 53.36 -1.23 -40.61
C SER A 645 53.57 -1.33 -42.16
N PRO A 646 52.68 -1.93 -43.03
CA PRO A 646 51.45 -2.72 -42.84
C PRO A 646 51.27 -3.97 -43.78
N SER A 647 50.13 -4.69 -43.71
CA SER A 647 49.52 -5.43 -44.85
C SER A 647 48.05 -5.85 -44.65
N THR A 648 47.31 -6.01 -45.76
CA THR A 648 45.84 -6.19 -45.90
C THR A 648 45.45 -7.67 -46.23
N VAL A 649 44.24 -8.14 -46.62
CA VAL A 649 43.08 -7.53 -47.31
C VAL A 649 41.69 -7.70 -46.61
N PRO A 650 40.72 -8.61 -46.92
CA PRO A 650 39.31 -8.17 -46.98
C PRO A 650 38.27 -8.94 -46.12
N PRO A 651 37.03 -8.39 -45.98
CA PRO A 651 35.90 -9.03 -45.29
C PRO A 651 34.96 -9.81 -46.23
N SER A 652 33.98 -10.54 -45.69
CA SER A 652 32.84 -11.09 -46.44
C SER A 652 31.57 -11.26 -45.59
N THR A 653 30.47 -10.70 -46.09
CA THR A 653 29.08 -10.82 -45.58
C THR A 653 28.30 -11.92 -46.28
N PHE A 654 27.49 -12.71 -45.57
CA PHE A 654 26.24 -13.36 -46.03
C PHE A 654 25.43 -13.74 -44.75
N THR A 655 24.16 -13.34 -44.51
CA THR A 655 22.86 -13.55 -45.18
C THR A 655 22.02 -14.66 -44.50
N MET A 656 20.69 -14.44 -44.38
CA MET A 656 19.75 -15.27 -43.61
C MET A 656 18.93 -16.28 -44.43
N ALA A 657 18.54 -17.39 -43.77
CA ALA A 657 17.36 -18.25 -44.01
C ALA A 657 17.37 -19.14 -45.30
N PRO A 658 16.41 -20.09 -45.51
CA PRO A 658 15.37 -20.69 -44.63
C PRO A 658 15.31 -22.27 -44.72
N CYS A 659 14.13 -22.87 -44.43
CA CYS A 659 13.58 -24.21 -44.82
C CYS A 659 13.58 -25.34 -43.75
N THR A 660 12.44 -25.70 -43.12
CA THR A 660 11.35 -26.67 -43.50
C THR A 660 11.74 -28.16 -43.44
N SER A 661 10.92 -29.16 -43.08
CA SER A 661 9.54 -29.33 -42.53
C SER A 661 9.47 -30.70 -41.77
N THR A 662 8.39 -31.20 -41.16
CA THR A 662 7.23 -31.88 -41.80
C THR A 662 6.11 -32.17 -40.76
N LEU A 663 4.87 -32.36 -41.23
CA LEU A 663 3.62 -32.61 -40.50
C LEU A 663 3.52 -33.97 -39.75
N GLY A 664 2.61 -34.01 -38.77
CA GLY A 664 1.96 -35.23 -38.28
C GLY A 664 0.75 -34.92 -37.38
N SER A 665 -0.47 -35.02 -37.90
CA SER A 665 -1.72 -34.65 -37.21
C SER A 665 -2.69 -35.83 -37.02
N SER A 666 -3.31 -35.93 -35.84
CA SER A 666 -4.65 -36.52 -35.53
C SER A 666 -4.81 -36.67 -34.01
N THR A 667 -5.66 -35.89 -33.32
CA THR A 667 -7.08 -36.18 -33.00
C THR A 667 -7.36 -37.56 -32.39
N SER A 668 -7.52 -37.63 -31.05
CA SER A 668 -8.78 -38.07 -30.40
C SER A 668 -8.66 -38.19 -28.86
N THR A 669 -9.58 -37.54 -28.15
CA THR A 669 -10.15 -38.01 -26.86
C THR A 669 -11.40 -38.85 -27.19
N PRO A 670 -11.90 -39.79 -26.35
CA PRO A 670 -12.21 -39.54 -24.92
C PRO A 670 -12.07 -40.75 -23.96
N GLY A 671 -12.37 -40.53 -22.67
CA GLY A 671 -12.97 -41.58 -21.82
C GLY A 671 -12.29 -41.92 -20.49
N LEU A 672 -12.91 -41.42 -19.40
CA LEU A 672 -13.10 -42.07 -18.09
C LEU A 672 -12.39 -43.42 -17.82
N SER A 673 -11.66 -43.53 -16.70
CA SER A 673 -12.17 -44.22 -15.49
C SER A 673 -11.17 -44.30 -14.33
N THR A 674 -11.71 -44.07 -13.12
CA THR A 674 -11.30 -44.56 -11.80
C THR A 674 -10.04 -45.42 -11.62
N SER A 675 -9.21 -45.04 -10.65
CA SER A 675 -8.64 -46.00 -9.70
C SER A 675 -8.63 -45.43 -8.28
N ALA A 676 -9.41 -46.05 -7.39
CA ALA A 676 -9.26 -45.88 -5.96
C ALA A 676 -8.25 -46.93 -5.46
N LEU A 677 -7.34 -46.55 -4.57
CA LEU A 677 -6.69 -47.50 -3.67
C LEU A 677 -7.06 -47.16 -2.24
N ALA A 678 -7.77 -48.09 -1.60
CA ALA A 678 -7.96 -48.11 -0.16
C ALA A 678 -6.95 -49.08 0.46
N SER A 679 -6.26 -48.63 1.50
CA SER A 679 -5.52 -49.47 2.46
C SER A 679 -5.75 -48.83 3.83
N SER A 680 -6.81 -49.23 4.52
CA SER A 680 -6.79 -50.30 5.54
C SER A 680 -6.26 -49.82 6.90
N THR A 681 -7.20 -49.31 7.71
CA THR A 681 -7.36 -49.58 9.15
C THR A 681 -6.13 -49.99 9.97
N SER A 682 -5.80 -49.17 10.98
CA SER A 682 -5.45 -49.70 12.30
C SER A 682 -6.39 -49.11 13.35
N THR A 683 -6.90 -49.99 14.23
CA THR A 683 -7.85 -49.64 15.29
C THR A 683 -7.14 -49.77 16.62
N MET A 684 -6.93 -48.68 17.36
CA MET A 684 -6.48 -48.72 18.76
C MET A 684 -7.14 -47.57 19.54
N ALA A 685 -8.04 -47.96 20.42
CA ALA A 685 -8.57 -47.23 21.57
C ALA A 685 -8.88 -48.29 22.65
N PRO A 686 -9.07 -47.96 23.94
CA PRO A 686 -9.18 -46.62 24.53
C PRO A 686 -8.23 -46.37 25.72
N SER A 687 -8.24 -45.13 26.24
CA SER A 687 -7.93 -44.86 27.66
C SER A 687 -8.65 -43.59 28.10
N THR A 688 -9.38 -43.70 29.22
CA THR A 688 -10.28 -42.69 29.76
C THR A 688 -9.67 -41.96 30.96
N THR A 689 -9.73 -40.63 30.98
CA THR A 689 -9.78 -39.85 32.23
C THR A 689 -10.63 -38.60 32.03
N ALA A 690 -11.66 -38.43 32.86
CA ALA A 690 -12.57 -37.29 32.83
C ALA A 690 -12.15 -36.22 33.86
N ARG A 691 -12.42 -34.95 33.56
CA ARG A 691 -12.70 -33.89 34.56
C ARG A 691 -13.31 -32.63 33.92
N ASP A 692 -14.60 -32.44 34.18
CA ASP A 692 -15.32 -31.15 34.20
C ASP A 692 -14.96 -30.35 35.49
N PRO A 693 -15.49 -29.13 35.75
CA PRO A 693 -16.34 -28.23 34.94
C PRO A 693 -15.83 -26.76 34.90
N GLY A 694 -16.58 -25.81 34.30
CA GLY A 694 -16.38 -24.37 34.57
C GLY A 694 -17.17 -23.38 33.72
N THR A 695 -18.45 -23.14 34.04
CA THR A 695 -19.27 -22.07 33.42
C THR A 695 -19.27 -20.83 34.30
N PHE A 696 -18.97 -19.63 33.76
CA PHE A 696 -19.31 -18.36 34.41
C PHE A 696 -19.71 -17.25 33.42
N THR A 697 -20.87 -16.66 33.69
CA THR A 697 -21.47 -15.49 33.03
C THR A 697 -21.03 -14.18 33.69
N PRO A 698 -20.96 -13.06 32.96
CA PRO A 698 -20.94 -11.73 33.55
C PRO A 698 -22.37 -11.16 33.69
N ALA A 699 -22.69 -10.62 34.86
CA ALA A 699 -23.90 -9.84 35.13
C ALA A 699 -23.59 -8.32 35.05
N PRO A 700 -24.59 -7.45 34.80
CA PRO A 700 -24.37 -6.02 34.57
C PRO A 700 -24.36 -5.20 35.88
N SER A 701 -23.60 -4.11 35.90
CA SER A 701 -23.60 -3.11 36.98
C SER A 701 -24.09 -1.74 36.47
N SER A 702 -25.09 -1.19 37.15
CA SER A 702 -25.72 0.10 36.85
C SER A 702 -25.61 1.08 38.02
N SER A 703 -25.28 2.36 37.76
CA SER A 703 -25.80 3.51 38.55
C SER A 703 -25.30 4.86 38.02
N THR A 704 -26.23 5.79 37.78
CA THR A 704 -26.03 7.25 37.70
C THR A 704 -26.38 7.90 39.05
N PRO A 705 -26.02 9.18 39.31
CA PRO A 705 -26.94 10.33 39.12
C PRO A 705 -26.28 11.51 38.33
N SER A 706 -26.92 12.32 37.47
CA SER A 706 -27.94 13.40 37.68
C SER A 706 -27.40 14.63 38.47
N SER A 707 -27.55 15.92 38.12
CA SER A 707 -28.49 16.66 37.22
C SER A 707 -27.90 18.02 36.77
N GLY A 708 -28.22 18.57 35.59
CA GLY A 708 -29.14 19.73 35.43
C GLY A 708 -28.40 20.98 34.89
N THR A 709 -28.96 21.98 34.17
CA THR A 709 -30.33 22.21 33.65
C THR A 709 -30.29 23.15 32.42
N SER A 710 -31.32 23.09 31.57
CA SER A 710 -31.65 23.85 30.33
C SER A 710 -31.13 25.29 30.10
N LEU A 711 -31.00 25.68 28.81
CA LEU A 711 -31.99 26.57 28.13
C LEU A 711 -31.84 26.63 26.59
N LEU A 712 -32.96 26.80 25.91
CA LEU A 712 -33.11 27.06 24.47
C LEU A 712 -33.25 28.56 24.22
N VAL A 713 -32.53 29.13 23.25
CA VAL A 713 -32.94 30.36 22.56
C VAL A 713 -32.60 30.26 21.07
N SER A 714 -33.61 30.38 20.21
CA SER A 714 -33.46 30.57 18.78
C SER A 714 -33.27 32.07 18.47
N SER A 715 -32.42 32.43 17.50
CA SER A 715 -32.48 33.74 16.86
C SER A 715 -31.89 33.71 15.45
N SER A 716 -32.55 34.43 14.55
CA SER A 716 -32.27 34.55 13.12
C SER A 716 -31.39 35.77 12.81
N MET A 717 -30.69 35.70 11.68
CA MET A 717 -30.30 36.80 10.77
C MET A 717 -30.04 38.20 11.34
N ALA A 718 -28.81 38.71 11.16
CA ALA A 718 -28.62 40.04 10.56
C ALA A 718 -27.20 40.20 9.98
N VAL A 719 -27.11 40.95 8.88
CA VAL A 719 -25.86 41.40 8.26
C VAL A 719 -25.41 42.70 8.92
N ALA A 720 -24.12 42.85 9.21
CA ALA A 720 -23.49 44.15 9.41
C ALA A 720 -22.05 44.10 8.89
N ALA A 721 -21.75 44.95 7.91
CA ALA A 721 -20.39 45.21 7.45
C ALA A 721 -19.87 46.50 8.11
N SER A 722 -18.59 46.55 8.44
CA SER A 722 -17.88 47.80 8.76
C SER A 722 -16.40 47.66 8.39
N GLN A 723 -15.95 48.52 7.48
CA GLN A 723 -14.55 48.65 7.07
C GLN A 723 -13.82 49.67 7.95
N SER A 724 -12.52 49.45 8.13
CA SER A 724 -11.46 50.46 8.35
C SER A 724 -10.14 49.74 8.03
N GLU A 725 -9.32 50.10 7.03
CA GLU A 725 -8.53 51.35 6.90
C GLU A 725 -7.63 51.61 8.13
N ALA A 726 -6.33 51.93 8.01
CA ALA A 726 -5.38 51.94 6.87
C ALA A 726 -3.92 52.01 7.43
N GLU A 727 -2.94 52.43 6.61
CA GLU A 727 -1.51 52.72 6.92
C GLU A 727 -0.60 51.46 7.12
N GLU A 728 0.37 51.08 6.28
CA GLU A 728 1.19 51.69 5.19
C GLU A 728 2.57 52.26 5.60
N MET A 729 3.64 51.55 5.20
CA MET A 729 5.01 52.01 4.86
C MET A 729 5.79 50.74 4.44
N VAL A 730 6.25 50.47 3.22
CA VAL A 730 6.84 51.25 2.10
C VAL A 730 8.29 51.69 2.32
N SER A 731 9.24 50.86 1.83
CA SER A 731 10.36 51.26 0.94
C SER A 731 10.97 49.98 0.33
N THR A 732 10.99 49.65 -0.98
CA THR A 732 11.68 50.25 -2.15
C THR A 732 13.17 50.56 -1.95
N VAL A 733 14.11 50.31 -2.90
CA VAL A 733 14.08 49.54 -4.16
C VAL A 733 15.52 49.26 -4.63
N GLN A 734 15.77 48.10 -5.27
CA GLN A 734 16.45 47.94 -6.58
C GLN A 734 16.52 46.48 -7.00
#